data_AF-A0A2P6WEL8-F1
#
_entry.id   AF-A0A2P6WEL8-F1
#
_cell.length_a   1.000
_cell.length_b   1.000
_cell.length_c   1.000
_cell.angle_alpha   90.00
_cell.angle_beta   90.00
_cell.angle_gamma   90.00
#
_symmetry.space_group_name_H-M   'P 1'
#
loop_
_entity.id
_entity.type
_entity.pdbx_description
1 polymer ?
#
loop_
_entity_poly.entity_id
_entity_poly.type
_entity_poly.pdbx_seq_one_letter_code
_entity_poly.pdbx_strand_id
1 'polypeptide(L)'
;MRRWIAALLFAGSTLLAQAQSAQPPLTPVAPFTLGQEPHDRGVYLKSLPRNIFQDQRALFTSPFRMTEQQWKFVVPVAALTVGLVASDTAVQAHVTKDPSTASRSKTLSDAGVVALAGVSGGMYIWGSLAKNERQRETGFLSGEAAINAFIDTSIIKYAAGRERPFTGSGQGNFFSGGNSFPSQHAAVSWAIASVIAHEYPGTLTKILSYGAASAVSVARVQGHQHYMSDVVIGSAVGWYLGRQVYRSRSSEAEIDVRNWGKFIKDENTESVRVATSQMGSDYVPLDSWIYESFDRLAAMGYVPTGSATVRPWTRLECARLLAEANEMYEEDDPVAEPLLAALESELASETNVLEGGKNNAAEVESIYGRFTGISGTPLRDSFHFAQTLKDDYGRPYGQGVNAIAGFSTRAKSGPLAIYLRGEYQYASAIPEYNSIAQQTVANSDRLPFGWNMRSGTTSRFRTVEAYAALNVQGWQFSFGQQALWWGPNRSTSLILSNNAEAMPMLRVAKVSPMKLGVLGPVHFDFFIGRVGGVHYARIGPTFILHGNAQEPLDPPPYMWGVNLSIKPTENFELGFGHNAIFAGYGRPLNLKTFLHTFSNTGNAQAVEPGKRTTEFNFSYRVPKLRNWLTIYSEMFAYDSPIEGAVDSRYAFDPGIYMPRLPGLRKLDLRAEGVYTNLPGLAAQGNFYENAHYAQGYTGYGQIFGSWIGRQASGGQASSTYWFSARNKATVTYRKMVADKTFLQGGNLQDFSGSVTWMVRPRIEVSAMSQYEIWNFPLLATGRKSDITVSLGIRVFPKAHLGAN
;
A
#
# COMPACT_ATOMS: atom_id res chain seq x y z
N MET A 1 19.65 44.96 10.71
CA MET A 1 19.14 43.57 10.67
C MET A 1 17.99 43.25 11.65
N ARG A 2 17.52 44.18 12.50
CA ARG A 2 16.43 43.94 13.47
C ARG A 2 15.04 44.45 13.06
N ARG A 3 14.86 45.02 11.87
CA ARG A 3 13.58 45.62 11.42
C ARG A 3 12.82 44.84 10.32
N TRP A 4 13.38 43.75 9.81
CA TRP A 4 12.72 42.93 8.78
C TRP A 4 11.93 41.73 9.35
N ILE A 5 12.18 41.36 10.61
CA ILE A 5 11.49 40.24 11.28
C ILE A 5 10.12 40.67 11.84
N ALA A 6 9.92 41.96 12.13
CA ALA A 6 8.63 42.49 12.57
C ALA A 6 7.63 42.75 11.43
N ALA A 7 8.11 42.93 10.19
CA ALA A 7 7.25 43.19 9.03
C ALA A 7 6.58 41.92 8.47
N LEU A 8 7.19 40.75 8.65
CA LEU A 8 6.60 39.45 8.26
C LEU A 8 5.53 38.94 9.24
N LEU A 9 5.49 39.47 10.46
CA LEU A 9 4.47 39.13 11.47
C LEU A 9 3.19 39.98 11.37
N PHE A 10 3.18 41.05 10.57
CA PHE A 10 2.01 41.93 10.42
C PHE A 10 1.25 41.76 9.09
N ALA A 11 1.88 41.15 8.07
CA ALA A 11 1.26 40.93 6.76
C ALA A 11 0.35 39.69 6.67
N GLY A 12 0.49 38.74 7.62
CA GLY A 12 -0.36 37.54 7.70
C GLY A 12 -1.72 37.76 8.38
N SER A 13 -1.93 38.92 9.01
CA SER A 13 -3.10 39.22 9.85
C SER A 13 -4.17 40.11 9.18
N THR A 14 -3.93 40.62 7.96
CA THR A 14 -4.87 41.53 7.27
C THR A 14 -5.57 40.93 6.06
N LEU A 15 -5.39 39.62 5.78
CA LEU A 15 -6.13 38.90 4.72
C LEU A 15 -7.25 37.99 5.24
N LEU A 16 -7.57 38.06 6.54
CA LEU A 16 -8.72 37.35 7.15
C LEU A 16 -9.78 38.28 7.76
N ALA A 17 -9.69 39.59 7.50
CA ALA A 17 -10.62 40.59 8.00
C ALA A 17 -11.42 41.26 6.87
N GLN A 18 -12.10 40.46 6.04
CA GLN A 18 -13.20 40.94 5.18
C GLN A 18 -14.02 39.75 4.62
N ALA A 19 -14.75 39.08 5.51
CA ALA A 19 -15.89 38.25 5.16
C ALA A 19 -16.82 38.18 6.37
N GLN A 20 -17.35 39.34 6.76
CA GLN A 20 -18.38 39.45 7.78
C GLN A 20 -19.61 40.05 7.10
N SER A 21 -20.54 39.20 6.70
CA SER A 21 -21.91 39.60 6.36
C SER A 21 -22.89 38.53 6.81
N ALA A 22 -23.65 38.90 7.85
CA ALA A 22 -24.99 38.47 8.25
C ALA A 22 -25.33 36.96 8.31
N GLN A 23 -25.50 36.45 9.53
CA GLN A 23 -26.32 35.26 9.80
C GLN A 23 -27.80 35.58 9.50
N PRO A 24 -28.54 34.72 8.78
CA PRO A 24 -29.99 34.76 8.78
C PRO A 24 -30.54 34.13 10.09
N PRO A 25 -31.75 34.50 10.55
CA PRO A 25 -32.31 34.01 11.81
C PRO A 25 -32.59 32.51 11.76
N LEU A 26 -32.34 31.84 12.88
CA LEU A 26 -32.69 30.44 13.13
C LEU A 26 -34.21 30.27 13.10
N THR A 27 -34.75 29.60 12.08
CA THR A 27 -36.07 28.95 12.17
C THR A 27 -35.91 27.55 12.77
N PRO A 28 -36.78 27.14 13.72
CA PRO A 28 -36.77 25.77 14.22
C PRO A 28 -37.19 24.82 13.09
N VAL A 29 -36.32 23.88 12.73
CA VAL A 29 -36.67 22.78 11.83
C VAL A 29 -37.53 21.80 12.61
N ALA A 30 -38.77 21.63 12.16
CA ALA A 30 -39.70 20.63 12.67
C ALA A 30 -39.12 19.20 12.52
N PRO A 31 -39.42 18.27 13.44
CA PRO A 31 -38.97 16.89 13.33
C PRO A 31 -39.44 16.26 12.02
N PHE A 32 -38.50 15.71 11.26
CA PHE A 32 -38.79 14.96 10.04
C PHE A 32 -39.49 13.65 10.41
N THR A 33 -40.81 13.63 10.32
CA THR A 33 -41.62 12.41 10.34
C THR A 33 -41.33 11.60 9.07
N LEU A 34 -40.79 10.39 9.24
CA LEU A 34 -40.74 9.36 8.20
C LEU A 34 -42.17 8.90 7.86
N GLY A 35 -42.86 9.70 7.05
CA GLY A 35 -43.98 9.26 6.24
C GLY A 35 -43.44 8.89 4.85
N GLN A 36 -43.02 7.65 4.65
CA GLN A 36 -42.98 7.11 3.30
C GLN A 36 -44.33 6.47 3.03
N GLU A 37 -45.14 7.14 2.22
CA GLU A 37 -46.23 6.49 1.52
C GLU A 37 -45.70 5.32 0.68
N PRO A 38 -46.45 4.23 0.56
CA PRO A 38 -46.05 3.08 -0.25
C PRO A 38 -46.07 3.48 -1.72
N HIS A 39 -44.90 3.81 -2.28
CA HIS A 39 -44.75 3.94 -3.72
C HIS A 39 -45.14 2.63 -4.39
N ASP A 40 -46.12 2.71 -5.29
CA ASP A 40 -46.54 1.70 -6.24
C ASP A 40 -45.32 1.00 -6.88
N ARG A 41 -44.95 -0.19 -6.35
CA ARG A 41 -43.82 -1.02 -6.82
C ARG A 41 -44.19 -1.82 -8.08
N GLY A 42 -45.08 -1.28 -8.92
CA GLY A 42 -45.50 -1.92 -10.16
C GLY A 42 -44.34 -2.08 -11.15
N VAL A 43 -44.09 -3.31 -11.58
CA VAL A 43 -43.10 -3.66 -12.59
C VAL A 43 -43.68 -3.44 -13.99
N TYR A 44 -43.26 -2.38 -14.69
CA TYR A 44 -43.81 -1.98 -15.99
C TYR A 44 -42.74 -1.93 -17.10
N LEU A 45 -43.07 -2.37 -18.31
CA LEU A 45 -42.14 -2.31 -19.47
C LEU A 45 -41.61 -0.91 -19.77
N LYS A 46 -42.40 0.14 -19.46
CA LYS A 46 -42.03 1.54 -19.67
C LYS A 46 -40.96 2.05 -18.69
N SER A 47 -40.74 1.40 -17.54
CA SER A 47 -39.73 1.81 -16.56
C SER A 47 -38.34 1.22 -16.85
N LEU A 48 -38.22 0.21 -17.72
CA LEU A 48 -36.98 -0.50 -18.01
C LEU A 48 -35.80 0.42 -18.41
N PRO A 49 -35.94 1.42 -19.32
CA PRO A 49 -34.81 2.30 -19.65
C PRO A 49 -34.32 3.13 -18.46
N ARG A 50 -35.23 3.58 -17.60
CA ARG A 50 -34.89 4.33 -16.39
C ARG A 50 -34.22 3.43 -15.36
N ASN A 51 -34.72 2.20 -15.18
CA ASN A 51 -34.16 1.23 -14.26
C ASN A 51 -32.72 0.89 -14.65
N ILE A 52 -32.49 0.51 -15.92
CA ILE A 52 -31.15 0.25 -16.44
C ILE A 52 -30.23 1.45 -16.18
N PHE A 53 -30.64 2.68 -16.49
CA PHE A 53 -29.81 3.85 -16.23
C PHE A 53 -29.46 4.03 -14.74
N GLN A 54 -30.43 3.82 -13.85
CA GLN A 54 -30.21 3.89 -12.40
C GLN A 54 -29.25 2.80 -11.91
N ASP A 55 -29.40 1.59 -12.43
CA ASP A 55 -28.56 0.44 -12.06
C ASP A 55 -27.12 0.63 -12.54
N GLN A 56 -26.93 1.11 -13.78
CA GLN A 56 -25.61 1.44 -14.31
C GLN A 56 -24.93 2.53 -13.47
N ARG A 57 -25.64 3.61 -13.15
CA ARG A 57 -25.12 4.66 -12.25
C ARG A 57 -24.78 4.10 -10.87
N ALA A 58 -25.63 3.27 -10.31
CA ALA A 58 -25.41 2.67 -8.99
C ALA A 58 -24.19 1.74 -9.00
N LEU A 59 -24.03 0.90 -10.03
CA LEU A 59 -22.90 -0.02 -10.15
C LEU A 59 -21.58 0.73 -10.29
N PHE A 60 -21.46 1.68 -11.22
CA PHE A 60 -20.21 2.42 -11.44
C PHE A 60 -19.85 3.37 -10.30
N THR A 61 -20.83 3.79 -9.48
CA THR A 61 -20.55 4.56 -8.25
C THR A 61 -20.45 3.70 -7.00
N SER A 62 -20.71 2.39 -7.09
CA SER A 62 -20.74 1.48 -5.94
C SER A 62 -19.41 1.34 -5.18
N PRO A 63 -18.22 1.34 -5.82
CA PRO A 63 -16.96 1.26 -5.06
C PRO A 63 -16.80 2.40 -4.05
N PHE A 64 -17.42 3.55 -4.31
CA PHE A 64 -17.37 4.73 -3.43
C PHE A 64 -18.48 4.77 -2.39
N ARG A 65 -19.39 3.77 -2.39
CA ARG A 65 -20.60 3.73 -1.57
C ARG A 65 -20.83 2.39 -0.87
N MET A 66 -19.91 1.44 -1.05
CA MET A 66 -20.03 0.10 -0.50
C MET A 66 -19.86 0.10 1.02
N THR A 67 -20.77 -0.59 1.72
CA THR A 67 -20.66 -0.82 3.16
C THR A 67 -19.58 -1.84 3.50
N GLU A 68 -19.14 -1.88 4.75
CA GLU A 68 -18.14 -2.88 5.23
C GLU A 68 -18.60 -4.32 4.93
N GLN A 69 -19.90 -4.60 5.04
CA GLN A 69 -20.46 -5.92 4.74
C GLN A 69 -20.39 -6.27 3.24
N GLN A 70 -20.50 -5.28 2.36
CA GLN A 70 -20.34 -5.47 0.92
C GLN A 70 -18.87 -5.70 0.56
N TRP A 71 -17.94 -4.97 1.17
CA TRP A 71 -16.50 -5.17 0.99
C TRP A 71 -16.00 -6.55 1.45
N LYS A 72 -16.60 -7.12 2.51
CA LYS A 72 -16.32 -8.50 2.96
C LYS A 72 -16.57 -9.56 1.88
N PHE A 73 -17.44 -9.29 0.92
CA PHE A 73 -17.69 -10.17 -0.21
C PHE A 73 -16.78 -9.84 -1.41
N VAL A 74 -16.59 -8.55 -1.71
CA VAL A 74 -15.82 -8.11 -2.89
C VAL A 74 -14.33 -8.44 -2.78
N VAL A 75 -13.71 -8.23 -1.62
CA VAL A 75 -12.25 -8.43 -1.44
C VAL A 75 -11.84 -9.89 -1.66
N PRO A 76 -12.49 -10.90 -1.03
CA PRO A 76 -12.15 -12.31 -1.29
C PRO A 76 -12.38 -12.73 -2.74
N VAL A 77 -13.44 -12.22 -3.38
CA VAL A 77 -13.69 -12.50 -4.81
C VAL A 77 -12.60 -11.90 -5.68
N ALA A 78 -12.16 -10.67 -5.41
CA ALA A 78 -11.05 -10.03 -6.12
C ALA A 78 -9.72 -10.78 -5.90
N ALA A 79 -9.41 -11.20 -4.67
CA ALA A 79 -8.23 -11.99 -4.36
C ALA A 79 -8.25 -13.37 -5.06
N LEU A 80 -9.40 -14.06 -5.01
CA LEU A 80 -9.63 -15.33 -5.73
C LEU A 80 -9.45 -15.13 -7.24
N THR A 81 -9.88 -13.99 -7.78
CA THR A 81 -9.71 -13.64 -9.20
C THR A 81 -8.25 -13.57 -9.58
N VAL A 82 -7.45 -12.83 -8.81
CA VAL A 82 -6.01 -12.70 -9.06
C VAL A 82 -5.34 -14.08 -9.02
N GLY A 83 -5.70 -14.92 -8.04
CA GLY A 83 -5.21 -16.29 -7.95
C GLY A 83 -5.62 -17.16 -9.16
N LEU A 84 -6.89 -17.11 -9.58
CA LEU A 84 -7.38 -17.89 -10.71
C LEU A 84 -6.76 -17.43 -12.04
N VAL A 85 -6.64 -16.11 -12.26
CA VAL A 85 -5.98 -15.54 -13.44
C VAL A 85 -4.53 -16.04 -13.55
N ALA A 86 -3.81 -16.10 -12.42
CA ALA A 86 -2.45 -16.64 -12.38
C ALA A 86 -2.38 -18.14 -12.70
N SER A 87 -3.45 -18.92 -12.43
CA SER A 87 -3.51 -20.37 -12.63
C SER A 87 -4.14 -20.82 -13.96
N ASP A 88 -4.70 -19.89 -14.74
CA ASP A 88 -5.58 -20.21 -15.87
C ASP A 88 -4.91 -21.06 -16.95
N THR A 89 -3.62 -20.83 -17.24
CA THR A 89 -2.86 -21.62 -18.21
C THR A 89 -2.67 -23.07 -17.76
N ALA A 90 -2.43 -23.28 -16.45
CA ALA A 90 -2.33 -24.60 -15.85
C ALA A 90 -3.67 -25.34 -15.85
N VAL A 91 -4.77 -24.65 -15.52
CA VAL A 91 -6.13 -25.22 -15.61
C VAL A 91 -6.47 -25.54 -17.06
N GLN A 92 -6.17 -24.64 -17.99
CA GLN A 92 -6.47 -24.80 -19.41
C GLN A 92 -5.73 -25.98 -20.05
N ALA A 93 -4.53 -26.32 -19.55
CA ALA A 93 -3.77 -27.48 -20.01
C ALA A 93 -4.48 -28.83 -19.71
N HIS A 94 -5.35 -28.87 -18.71
CA HIS A 94 -6.10 -30.06 -18.30
C HIS A 94 -7.52 -30.14 -18.88
N VAL A 95 -7.94 -29.13 -19.66
CA VAL A 95 -9.22 -29.13 -20.38
C VAL A 95 -9.14 -30.09 -21.58
N THR A 96 -10.24 -30.78 -21.89
CA THR A 96 -10.30 -31.74 -23.01
C THR A 96 -9.82 -31.12 -24.32
N LYS A 97 -8.97 -31.82 -25.07
CA LYS A 97 -8.48 -31.37 -26.39
C LYS A 97 -9.26 -31.97 -27.56
N ASP A 98 -10.29 -32.77 -27.28
CA ASP A 98 -11.12 -33.38 -28.31
C ASP A 98 -12.03 -32.31 -28.97
N PRO A 99 -11.89 -32.05 -30.29
CA PRO A 99 -12.69 -31.07 -31.00
C PRO A 99 -14.20 -31.35 -30.95
N SER A 100 -14.60 -32.62 -30.88
CA SER A 100 -16.01 -33.00 -30.87
C SER A 100 -16.68 -32.64 -29.53
N THR A 101 -15.98 -32.89 -28.43
CA THR A 101 -16.39 -32.53 -27.07
C THR A 101 -16.39 -31.01 -26.86
N ALA A 102 -15.38 -30.30 -27.39
CA ALA A 102 -15.32 -28.84 -27.32
C ALA A 102 -16.48 -28.18 -28.09
N SER A 103 -16.78 -28.67 -29.30
CA SER A 103 -17.91 -28.19 -30.12
C SER A 103 -19.26 -28.43 -29.44
N ARG A 104 -19.49 -29.64 -28.90
CA ARG A 104 -20.70 -29.96 -28.13
C ARG A 104 -20.86 -29.06 -26.90
N SER A 105 -19.77 -28.79 -26.18
CA SER A 105 -19.77 -27.90 -25.01
C SER A 105 -20.10 -26.45 -25.39
N LYS A 106 -19.56 -25.95 -26.51
CA LYS A 106 -19.94 -24.63 -27.04
C LYS A 106 -21.44 -24.57 -27.33
N THR A 107 -21.98 -25.54 -28.08
CA THR A 107 -23.41 -25.61 -28.40
C THR A 107 -24.28 -25.70 -27.14
N LEU A 108 -23.89 -26.54 -26.17
CA LEU A 108 -24.59 -26.65 -24.88
C LEU A 108 -24.63 -25.31 -24.15
N SER A 109 -23.52 -24.59 -24.12
CA SER A 109 -23.44 -23.30 -23.46
C SER A 109 -24.21 -22.18 -24.18
N ASP A 110 -24.29 -22.21 -25.51
CA ASP A 110 -25.10 -21.25 -26.30
C ASP A 110 -26.60 -21.55 -26.09
N ALA A 111 -27.00 -22.82 -26.22
CA ALA A 111 -28.37 -23.28 -26.01
C ALA A 111 -28.85 -23.06 -24.57
N GLY A 112 -27.97 -23.25 -23.57
CA GLY A 112 -28.31 -23.07 -22.16
C GLY A 112 -28.64 -21.63 -21.79
N VAL A 113 -27.93 -20.63 -22.33
CA VAL A 113 -28.28 -19.21 -22.13
C VAL A 113 -29.60 -18.87 -22.81
N VAL A 114 -29.81 -19.35 -24.04
CA VAL A 114 -31.08 -19.16 -24.77
C VAL A 114 -32.24 -19.81 -24.01
N ALA A 115 -32.05 -21.00 -23.44
CA ALA A 115 -33.06 -21.67 -22.64
C ALA A 115 -33.40 -20.89 -21.37
N LEU A 116 -32.41 -20.36 -20.64
CA LEU A 116 -32.64 -19.52 -19.46
C LEU A 116 -33.37 -18.20 -19.79
N ALA A 117 -33.00 -17.56 -20.90
CA ALA A 117 -33.70 -16.38 -21.40
C ALA A 117 -35.14 -16.72 -21.82
N GLY A 118 -35.33 -17.87 -22.48
CA GLY A 118 -36.64 -18.40 -22.88
C GLY A 118 -37.53 -18.71 -21.68
N VAL A 119 -36.99 -19.30 -20.61
CA VAL A 119 -37.69 -19.50 -19.33
C VAL A 119 -38.11 -18.16 -18.74
N SER A 120 -37.22 -17.17 -18.71
CA SER A 120 -37.54 -15.83 -18.19
C SER A 120 -38.66 -15.15 -18.99
N GLY A 121 -38.59 -15.16 -20.32
CA GLY A 121 -39.63 -14.64 -21.20
C GLY A 121 -40.96 -15.42 -21.07
N GLY A 122 -40.87 -16.75 -20.95
CA GLY A 122 -42.02 -17.62 -20.72
C GLY A 122 -42.71 -17.34 -19.39
N MET A 123 -41.95 -17.10 -18.32
CA MET A 123 -42.49 -16.68 -17.01
C MET A 123 -43.22 -15.34 -17.11
N TYR A 124 -42.67 -14.37 -17.85
CA TYR A 124 -43.34 -13.09 -18.08
C TYR A 124 -44.65 -13.24 -18.87
N ILE A 125 -44.64 -13.96 -19.99
CA ILE A 125 -45.82 -14.14 -20.87
C ILE A 125 -46.89 -14.96 -20.15
N TRP A 126 -46.52 -16.13 -19.62
CA TRP A 126 -47.46 -17.03 -18.94
C TRP A 126 -47.98 -16.41 -17.65
N GLY A 127 -47.13 -15.75 -16.86
CA GLY A 127 -47.57 -15.00 -15.68
C GLY A 127 -48.56 -13.88 -16.01
N SER A 128 -48.38 -13.22 -17.16
CA SER A 128 -49.33 -12.21 -17.65
C SER A 128 -50.67 -12.83 -18.07
N LEU A 129 -50.65 -13.95 -18.79
CA LEU A 129 -51.87 -14.66 -19.24
C LEU A 129 -52.63 -15.31 -18.08
N ALA A 130 -51.91 -15.96 -17.17
CA ALA A 130 -52.45 -16.66 -16.00
C ALA A 130 -52.73 -15.72 -14.81
N LYS A 131 -52.50 -14.41 -14.96
CA LYS A 131 -52.62 -13.40 -13.89
C LYS A 131 -51.82 -13.76 -12.62
N ASN A 132 -50.67 -14.42 -12.79
CA ASN A 132 -49.74 -14.75 -11.71
C ASN A 132 -48.67 -13.65 -11.61
N GLU A 133 -48.83 -12.76 -10.63
CA GLU A 133 -47.99 -11.56 -10.48
C GLU A 133 -46.53 -11.91 -10.19
N ARG A 134 -46.27 -12.87 -9.31
CA ARG A 134 -44.91 -13.34 -8.97
C ARG A 134 -44.19 -13.92 -10.18
N GLN A 135 -44.88 -14.71 -10.99
CA GLN A 135 -44.29 -15.30 -12.20
C GLN A 135 -44.01 -14.22 -13.27
N ARG A 136 -44.94 -13.27 -13.43
CA ARG A 136 -44.76 -12.11 -14.33
C ARG A 136 -43.57 -11.25 -13.90
N GLU A 137 -43.49 -10.92 -12.62
CA GLU A 137 -42.40 -10.17 -11.99
C GLU A 137 -41.06 -10.87 -12.15
N THR A 138 -40.99 -12.16 -11.82
CA THR A 138 -39.75 -12.95 -11.96
C THR A 138 -39.22 -12.91 -13.39
N GLY A 139 -40.10 -13.07 -14.39
CA GLY A 139 -39.71 -13.00 -15.79
C GLY A 139 -39.16 -11.62 -16.19
N PHE A 140 -39.78 -10.55 -15.70
CA PHE A 140 -39.33 -9.19 -15.95
C PHE A 140 -37.99 -8.87 -15.28
N LEU A 141 -37.86 -9.15 -13.98
CA LEU A 141 -36.64 -8.90 -13.22
C LEU A 141 -35.46 -9.73 -13.74
N SER A 142 -35.72 -10.96 -14.18
CA SER A 142 -34.69 -11.79 -14.82
C SER A 142 -34.21 -11.19 -16.14
N GLY A 143 -35.12 -10.58 -16.93
CA GLY A 143 -34.79 -9.85 -18.14
C GLY A 143 -33.97 -8.58 -17.86
N GLU A 144 -34.37 -7.77 -16.88
CA GLU A 144 -33.63 -6.57 -16.45
C GLU A 144 -32.22 -6.93 -15.98
N ALA A 145 -32.09 -7.94 -15.11
CA ALA A 145 -30.80 -8.42 -14.63
C ALA A 145 -29.92 -8.98 -15.76
N ALA A 146 -30.49 -9.69 -16.73
CA ALA A 146 -29.78 -10.19 -17.90
C ALA A 146 -29.23 -9.06 -18.78
N ILE A 147 -30.03 -8.00 -19.00
CA ILE A 147 -29.61 -6.83 -19.78
C ILE A 147 -28.49 -6.07 -19.06
N ASN A 148 -28.63 -5.85 -17.75
CA ASN A 148 -27.58 -5.23 -16.94
C ASN A 148 -26.27 -6.05 -17.01
N ALA A 149 -26.34 -7.36 -16.77
CA ALA A 149 -25.18 -8.25 -16.86
C ALA A 149 -24.53 -8.24 -18.25
N PHE A 150 -25.32 -8.17 -19.32
CA PHE A 150 -24.82 -8.05 -20.69
C PHE A 150 -24.05 -6.74 -20.90
N ILE A 151 -24.62 -5.61 -20.49
CA ILE A 151 -24.00 -4.27 -20.65
C ILE A 151 -22.70 -4.20 -19.84
N ASP A 152 -22.75 -4.57 -18.57
CA ASP A 152 -21.62 -4.44 -17.64
C ASP A 152 -20.45 -5.30 -18.09
N THR A 153 -20.71 -6.56 -18.43
CA THR A 153 -19.65 -7.45 -18.92
C THR A 153 -19.13 -7.05 -20.28
N SER A 154 -19.94 -6.41 -21.15
CA SER A 154 -19.45 -5.86 -22.42
C SER A 154 -18.46 -4.72 -22.19
N ILE A 155 -18.77 -3.78 -21.30
CA ILE A 155 -17.89 -2.67 -20.94
C ILE A 155 -16.56 -3.21 -20.39
N ILE A 156 -16.64 -4.12 -19.41
CA ILE A 156 -15.44 -4.73 -18.81
C ILE A 156 -14.65 -5.50 -19.86
N LYS A 157 -15.31 -6.19 -20.80
CA LYS A 157 -14.68 -6.99 -21.84
C LYS A 157 -13.87 -6.19 -22.83
N TYR A 158 -14.42 -5.08 -23.32
CA TYR A 158 -13.66 -4.17 -24.18
C TYR A 158 -12.54 -3.46 -23.42
N ALA A 159 -12.72 -3.17 -22.13
CA ALA A 159 -11.67 -2.61 -21.29
C ALA A 159 -10.54 -3.63 -21.04
N ALA A 160 -10.88 -4.88 -20.72
CA ALA A 160 -9.94 -5.94 -20.35
C ALA A 160 -9.17 -6.52 -21.54
N GLY A 161 -9.75 -6.53 -22.73
CA GLY A 161 -9.06 -6.92 -23.97
C GLY A 161 -8.44 -8.33 -23.96
N ARG A 162 -8.95 -9.26 -23.16
CA ARG A 162 -8.31 -10.56 -22.90
C ARG A 162 -8.45 -11.55 -24.05
N GLU A 163 -7.36 -12.14 -24.51
CA GLU A 163 -7.35 -13.24 -25.50
C GLU A 163 -8.16 -14.43 -24.99
N ARG A 164 -8.82 -15.14 -25.90
CA ARG A 164 -9.49 -16.41 -25.58
C ARG A 164 -8.48 -17.56 -25.62
N PRO A 165 -8.79 -18.70 -24.98
CA PRO A 165 -7.92 -19.89 -25.00
C PRO A 165 -7.53 -20.37 -26.41
N PHE A 166 -8.39 -20.17 -27.42
CA PHE A 166 -8.13 -20.57 -28.82
C PHE A 166 -7.51 -19.48 -29.71
N THR A 167 -7.19 -18.31 -29.17
CA THR A 167 -6.64 -17.17 -29.93
C THR A 167 -5.23 -16.79 -29.46
N GLY A 168 -4.44 -16.19 -30.35
CA GLY A 168 -3.11 -15.67 -30.00
C GLY A 168 -2.14 -16.77 -29.57
N SER A 169 -1.44 -16.54 -28.46
CA SER A 169 -0.43 -17.46 -27.89
C SER A 169 -1.03 -18.59 -27.02
N GLY A 170 -2.34 -18.58 -26.79
CA GLY A 170 -3.00 -19.47 -25.82
C GLY A 170 -2.72 -19.15 -24.34
N GLN A 171 -1.98 -18.07 -24.06
CA GLN A 171 -1.62 -17.64 -22.69
C GLN A 171 -2.68 -16.74 -22.03
N GLY A 172 -3.66 -16.26 -22.79
CA GLY A 172 -4.79 -15.49 -22.25
C GLY A 172 -4.40 -14.07 -21.87
N ASN A 173 -3.56 -13.45 -22.68
CA ASN A 173 -3.04 -12.11 -22.46
C ASN A 173 -4.18 -11.09 -22.38
N PHE A 174 -4.15 -10.22 -21.37
CA PHE A 174 -5.06 -9.09 -21.28
C PHE A 174 -4.63 -7.98 -22.26
N PHE A 175 -5.56 -7.08 -22.59
CA PHE A 175 -5.35 -5.87 -23.40
C PHE A 175 -4.76 -6.11 -24.80
N SER A 176 -4.95 -7.31 -25.34
CA SER A 176 -4.46 -7.74 -26.65
C SER A 176 -5.56 -7.69 -27.73
N GLY A 177 -6.61 -6.89 -27.50
CA GLY A 177 -7.78 -6.79 -28.39
C GLY A 177 -8.73 -7.99 -28.35
N GLY A 178 -8.53 -8.91 -27.40
CA GLY A 178 -9.41 -10.06 -27.19
C GLY A 178 -10.69 -9.73 -26.44
N ASN A 179 -11.60 -10.70 -26.33
CA ASN A 179 -12.93 -10.51 -25.74
C ASN A 179 -13.32 -11.64 -24.76
N SER A 180 -12.35 -12.19 -24.02
CA SER A 180 -12.55 -13.31 -23.10
C SER A 180 -13.07 -12.90 -21.73
N PHE A 181 -12.45 -11.93 -21.05
CA PHE A 181 -12.76 -11.59 -19.66
C PHE A 181 -13.76 -10.44 -19.53
N PRO A 182 -14.81 -10.52 -18.69
CA PRO A 182 -15.36 -11.73 -18.08
C PRO A 182 -16.27 -12.47 -19.06
N SER A 183 -16.68 -13.69 -18.69
CA SER A 183 -17.62 -14.48 -19.48
C SER A 183 -19.03 -13.92 -19.41
N GLN A 184 -19.50 -13.45 -20.57
CA GLN A 184 -20.84 -12.88 -20.73
C GLN A 184 -21.94 -13.94 -20.60
N HIS A 185 -21.71 -15.16 -21.11
CA HIS A 185 -22.67 -16.27 -20.95
C HIS A 185 -22.79 -16.69 -19.48
N ALA A 186 -21.69 -16.71 -18.73
CA ALA A 186 -21.75 -16.94 -17.30
C ALA A 186 -22.52 -15.81 -16.58
N ALA A 187 -22.21 -14.55 -16.86
CA ALA A 187 -22.86 -13.43 -16.20
C ALA A 187 -24.38 -13.38 -16.45
N VAL A 188 -24.82 -13.54 -17.70
CA VAL A 188 -26.25 -13.55 -18.03
C VAL A 188 -26.97 -14.74 -17.39
N SER A 189 -26.39 -15.96 -17.47
CA SER A 189 -26.98 -17.14 -16.83
C SER A 189 -27.12 -17.00 -15.33
N TRP A 190 -26.08 -16.50 -14.66
CA TRP A 190 -26.08 -16.35 -13.19
C TRP A 190 -26.96 -15.20 -12.72
N ALA A 191 -27.15 -14.15 -13.54
CA ALA A 191 -28.10 -13.08 -13.26
C ALA A 191 -29.55 -13.60 -13.28
N ILE A 192 -29.93 -14.30 -14.34
CA ILE A 192 -31.26 -14.94 -14.45
C ILE A 192 -31.46 -15.94 -13.32
N ALA A 193 -30.49 -16.83 -13.11
CA ALA A 193 -30.60 -17.87 -12.10
C ALA A 193 -30.71 -17.31 -10.68
N SER A 194 -29.99 -16.22 -10.38
CA SER A 194 -30.08 -15.50 -9.12
C SER A 194 -31.48 -14.92 -8.91
N VAL A 195 -32.07 -14.24 -9.89
CA VAL A 195 -33.44 -13.70 -9.74
C VAL A 195 -34.43 -14.83 -9.47
N ILE A 196 -34.43 -15.91 -10.29
CA ILE A 196 -35.33 -17.06 -10.10
C ILE A 196 -35.13 -17.71 -8.72
N ALA A 197 -33.88 -17.84 -8.25
CA ALA A 197 -33.57 -18.47 -6.98
C ALA A 197 -33.97 -17.63 -5.75
N HIS A 198 -34.02 -16.30 -5.89
CA HIS A 198 -34.50 -15.40 -4.84
C HIS A 198 -36.04 -15.28 -4.89
N GLU A 199 -36.63 -15.22 -6.08
CA GLU A 199 -38.08 -15.22 -6.28
C GLU A 199 -38.73 -16.56 -5.92
N TYR A 200 -38.01 -17.68 -5.98
CA TYR A 200 -38.52 -19.01 -5.61
C TYR A 200 -37.49 -19.74 -4.72
N PRO A 201 -37.43 -19.44 -3.41
CA PRO A 201 -36.30 -19.84 -2.55
C PRO A 201 -36.25 -21.31 -2.12
N GLY A 202 -37.01 -22.20 -2.78
CA GLY A 202 -37.02 -23.63 -2.50
C GLY A 202 -35.72 -24.32 -2.88
N THR A 203 -35.33 -25.35 -2.11
CA THR A 203 -34.07 -26.09 -2.30
C THR A 203 -33.94 -26.64 -3.72
N LEU A 204 -34.99 -27.26 -4.25
CA LEU A 204 -34.99 -27.82 -5.60
C LEU A 204 -34.84 -26.73 -6.67
N THR A 205 -35.54 -25.60 -6.54
CA THR A 205 -35.43 -24.48 -7.49
C THR A 205 -34.04 -23.86 -7.49
N LYS A 206 -33.42 -23.69 -6.31
CA LYS A 206 -32.03 -23.23 -6.20
C LYS A 206 -31.05 -24.20 -6.86
N ILE A 207 -31.20 -25.50 -6.61
CA ILE A 207 -30.37 -26.54 -7.24
C ILE A 207 -30.53 -26.51 -8.77
N LEU A 208 -31.76 -26.45 -9.28
CA LEU A 208 -32.01 -26.44 -10.72
C LEU A 208 -31.52 -25.15 -11.38
N SER A 209 -31.82 -23.99 -10.77
CA SER A 209 -31.47 -22.67 -11.29
C SER A 209 -29.95 -22.45 -11.32
N TYR A 210 -29.27 -22.62 -10.19
CA TYR A 210 -27.82 -22.49 -10.12
C TYR A 210 -27.10 -23.65 -10.82
N GLY A 211 -27.70 -24.85 -10.85
CA GLY A 211 -27.19 -25.99 -11.61
C GLY A 211 -27.17 -25.72 -13.11
N ALA A 212 -28.25 -25.15 -13.66
CA ALA A 212 -28.30 -24.74 -15.07
C ALA A 212 -27.25 -23.65 -15.40
N ALA A 213 -27.12 -22.64 -14.55
CA ALA A 213 -26.09 -21.60 -14.72
C ALA A 213 -24.66 -22.15 -14.62
N SER A 214 -24.43 -23.11 -13.73
CA SER A 214 -23.15 -23.81 -13.58
C SER A 214 -22.84 -24.68 -14.80
N ALA A 215 -23.83 -25.38 -15.37
CA ALA A 215 -23.65 -26.18 -16.58
C ALA A 215 -23.22 -25.31 -17.77
N VAL A 216 -23.84 -24.14 -17.95
CA VAL A 216 -23.41 -23.15 -18.97
C VAL A 216 -21.96 -22.70 -18.72
N SER A 217 -21.62 -22.42 -17.47
CA SER A 217 -20.31 -21.93 -17.04
C SER A 217 -19.20 -22.96 -17.33
N VAL A 218 -19.40 -24.22 -16.91
CA VAL A 218 -18.46 -25.32 -17.16
C VAL A 218 -18.33 -25.60 -18.66
N ALA A 219 -19.44 -25.57 -19.39
CA ALA A 219 -19.44 -25.80 -20.84
C ALA A 219 -18.66 -24.72 -21.61
N ARG A 220 -18.56 -23.48 -21.09
CA ARG A 220 -17.70 -22.44 -21.68
C ARG A 220 -16.21 -22.72 -21.51
N VAL A 221 -15.80 -23.29 -20.38
CA VAL A 221 -14.40 -23.71 -20.16
C VAL A 221 -14.07 -24.91 -21.04
N GLN A 222 -14.92 -25.94 -21.03
CA GLN A 222 -14.74 -27.16 -21.85
C GLN A 222 -14.79 -26.88 -23.37
N GLY A 223 -15.53 -25.87 -23.80
CA GLY A 223 -15.58 -25.42 -25.19
C GLY A 223 -14.43 -24.51 -25.62
N HIS A 224 -13.40 -24.36 -24.77
CA HIS A 224 -12.29 -23.41 -24.93
C HIS A 224 -12.72 -21.95 -25.12
N GLN A 225 -13.96 -21.59 -24.78
CA GLN A 225 -14.48 -20.26 -25.06
C GLN A 225 -13.96 -19.21 -24.09
N HIS A 226 -13.61 -19.62 -22.88
CA HIS A 226 -13.21 -18.79 -21.76
C HIS A 226 -12.26 -19.54 -20.83
N TYR A 227 -11.37 -18.82 -20.16
CA TYR A 227 -10.60 -19.35 -19.03
C TYR A 227 -11.49 -19.53 -17.79
N MET A 228 -11.01 -20.27 -16.80
CA MET A 228 -11.77 -20.52 -15.56
C MET A 228 -12.05 -19.22 -14.81
N SER A 229 -11.07 -18.32 -14.71
CA SER A 229 -11.28 -17.02 -14.06
C SER A 229 -12.32 -16.14 -14.77
N ASP A 230 -12.38 -16.16 -16.11
CA ASP A 230 -13.39 -15.41 -16.88
C ASP A 230 -14.81 -15.83 -16.49
N VAL A 231 -15.00 -17.14 -16.33
CA VAL A 231 -16.28 -17.74 -16.00
C VAL A 231 -16.63 -17.48 -14.54
N VAL A 232 -15.70 -17.68 -13.60
CA VAL A 232 -15.93 -17.42 -12.17
C VAL A 232 -16.30 -15.95 -11.92
N ILE A 233 -15.60 -15.01 -12.55
CA ILE A 233 -15.95 -13.59 -12.41
C ILE A 233 -17.26 -13.24 -13.10
N GLY A 234 -17.49 -13.78 -14.31
CA GLY A 234 -18.77 -13.64 -14.97
C GLY A 234 -19.92 -14.10 -14.05
N SER A 235 -19.79 -15.27 -13.44
CA SER A 235 -20.76 -15.81 -12.47
C SER A 235 -20.97 -14.92 -11.25
N ALA A 236 -19.90 -14.42 -10.64
CA ALA A 236 -19.98 -13.56 -9.46
C ALA A 236 -20.69 -12.22 -9.76
N VAL A 237 -20.33 -11.58 -10.88
CA VAL A 237 -20.97 -10.34 -11.36
C VAL A 237 -22.44 -10.59 -11.66
N GLY A 238 -22.74 -11.65 -12.41
CA GLY A 238 -24.12 -12.03 -12.75
C GLY A 238 -24.98 -12.27 -11.50
N TRP A 239 -24.49 -13.08 -10.57
CA TRP A 239 -25.20 -13.37 -9.32
C TRP A 239 -25.51 -12.11 -8.52
N TYR A 240 -24.51 -11.23 -8.40
CA TYR A 240 -24.65 -9.95 -7.69
C TYR A 240 -25.70 -9.06 -8.35
N LEU A 241 -25.67 -8.90 -9.68
CA LEU A 241 -26.63 -8.06 -10.41
C LEU A 241 -28.06 -8.60 -10.28
N GLY A 242 -28.26 -9.91 -10.42
CA GLY A 242 -29.57 -10.53 -10.19
C GLY A 242 -30.10 -10.29 -8.77
N ARG A 243 -29.22 -10.36 -7.77
CA ARG A 243 -29.57 -10.07 -6.38
C ARG A 243 -29.92 -8.59 -6.16
N GLN A 244 -29.20 -7.66 -6.81
CA GLN A 244 -29.47 -6.23 -6.69
C GLN A 244 -30.79 -5.85 -7.34
N VAL A 245 -31.07 -6.37 -8.53
CA VAL A 245 -32.37 -6.17 -9.22
C VAL A 245 -33.50 -6.72 -8.36
N TYR A 246 -33.37 -7.95 -7.83
CA TYR A 246 -34.34 -8.52 -6.89
C TYR A 246 -34.54 -7.62 -5.66
N ARG A 247 -33.48 -7.21 -4.96
CA ARG A 247 -33.60 -6.41 -3.73
C ARG A 247 -34.20 -5.04 -3.94
N SER A 248 -33.90 -4.40 -5.07
CA SER A 248 -34.31 -3.03 -5.34
C SER A 248 -35.74 -2.94 -5.91
N ARG A 249 -36.23 -4.02 -6.54
CA ARG A 249 -37.46 -3.99 -7.33
C ARG A 249 -38.48 -5.06 -7.00
N SER A 250 -38.10 -6.16 -6.35
CA SER A 250 -39.04 -7.24 -6.02
C SER A 250 -40.03 -6.80 -4.95
N SER A 251 -41.31 -7.12 -5.18
CA SER A 251 -42.38 -6.96 -4.21
C SER A 251 -42.15 -7.77 -2.92
N GLU A 252 -41.35 -8.84 -2.99
CA GLU A 252 -41.04 -9.77 -1.89
C GLU A 252 -39.73 -9.43 -1.13
N ALA A 253 -38.99 -8.39 -1.54
CA ALA A 253 -37.67 -8.06 -1.01
C ALA A 253 -37.65 -7.74 0.51
N GLU A 254 -38.78 -7.34 1.09
CA GLU A 254 -38.94 -7.07 2.53
C GLU A 254 -38.95 -8.35 3.39
N ILE A 255 -39.27 -9.50 2.81
CA ILE A 255 -39.39 -10.78 3.53
C ILE A 255 -38.02 -11.48 3.67
N ASP A 256 -37.06 -11.21 2.78
CA ASP A 256 -35.71 -11.81 2.78
C ASP A 256 -34.75 -11.20 3.85
N VAL A 257 -35.13 -10.10 4.50
CA VAL A 257 -34.37 -9.51 5.63
C VAL A 257 -34.54 -10.34 6.92
N ARG A 258 -35.55 -11.22 7.02
CA ARG A 258 -35.81 -12.03 8.23
C ARG A 258 -35.00 -13.32 8.33
N ASN A 259 -34.35 -13.79 7.26
CA ASN A 259 -33.65 -15.09 7.24
C ASN A 259 -32.12 -15.01 7.39
N TRP A 260 -31.56 -13.81 7.58
CA TRP A 260 -30.14 -13.62 7.87
C TRP A 260 -30.00 -12.86 9.19
N GLY A 261 -29.56 -13.60 10.21
CA GLY A 261 -29.40 -13.22 11.62
C GLY A 261 -29.47 -11.74 11.98
N LYS A 262 -30.43 -11.40 12.85
CA LYS A 262 -30.38 -10.19 13.67
C LYS A 262 -29.06 -10.16 14.44
N PHE A 263 -28.19 -9.22 14.12
CA PHE A 263 -27.15 -8.76 15.03
C PHE A 263 -27.63 -7.45 15.61
N ILE A 264 -28.40 -7.51 16.70
CA ILE A 264 -28.56 -6.33 17.55
C ILE A 264 -27.20 -6.15 18.21
N LYS A 265 -26.51 -5.09 17.82
CA LYS A 265 -25.19 -4.66 18.26
C LYS A 265 -25.37 -3.29 18.91
N ASP A 266 -24.69 -3.03 20.02
CA ASP A 266 -24.84 -1.78 20.79
C ASP A 266 -24.77 -0.53 19.90
N GLU A 267 -25.88 0.19 19.79
CA GLU A 267 -26.04 1.40 18.96
C GLU A 267 -25.04 2.51 19.35
N ASN A 268 -24.61 2.54 20.61
CA ASN A 268 -23.62 3.49 21.11
C ASN A 268 -22.19 3.17 20.63
N THR A 269 -21.82 1.89 20.54
CA THR A 269 -20.47 1.49 20.08
C THR A 269 -20.35 1.59 18.56
N GLU A 270 -21.43 1.35 17.83
CA GLU A 270 -21.46 1.49 16.37
C GLU A 270 -21.49 2.96 15.93
N SER A 271 -22.25 3.83 16.60
CA SER A 271 -22.26 5.27 16.27
C SER A 271 -20.90 5.94 16.46
N VAL A 272 -20.19 5.61 17.54
CA VAL A 272 -18.81 6.11 17.80
C VAL A 272 -17.81 5.53 16.77
N ARG A 273 -17.90 4.23 16.45
CA ARG A 273 -17.05 3.60 15.42
C ARG A 273 -17.31 4.13 14.01
N VAL A 274 -18.57 4.39 13.67
CA VAL A 274 -18.96 4.98 12.39
C VAL A 274 -18.48 6.43 12.31
N ALA A 275 -18.64 7.22 13.37
CA ALA A 275 -18.16 8.60 13.43
C ALA A 275 -16.63 8.69 13.28
N THR A 276 -15.88 7.87 14.04
CA THR A 276 -14.42 7.81 13.97
C THR A 276 -13.91 7.28 12.63
N SER A 277 -14.63 6.36 11.98
CA SER A 277 -14.30 5.92 10.61
C SER A 277 -14.40 7.04 9.56
N GLN A 278 -15.06 8.15 9.87
CA GLN A 278 -15.16 9.32 8.99
C GLN A 278 -14.19 10.44 9.39
N MET A 279 -13.27 10.21 10.33
CA MET A 279 -12.36 11.24 10.84
C MET A 279 -10.97 11.09 10.24
N GLY A 280 -10.46 12.16 9.62
CA GLY A 280 -9.11 12.22 9.06
C GLY A 280 -8.04 12.12 10.14
N SER A 281 -6.92 11.46 9.82
CA SER A 281 -5.77 11.30 10.71
C SER A 281 -4.45 11.46 9.96
N ASP A 282 -3.52 12.20 10.53
CA ASP A 282 -2.15 12.24 10.05
C ASP A 282 -1.40 10.93 10.36
N TYR A 283 -0.39 10.64 9.55
CA TYR A 283 0.53 9.52 9.71
C TYR A 283 1.63 9.88 10.71
N VAL A 284 2.01 8.91 11.54
CA VAL A 284 3.16 9.04 12.44
C VAL A 284 4.45 9.04 11.61
N PRO A 285 5.35 10.03 11.76
CA PRO A 285 6.63 10.05 11.04
C PRO A 285 7.50 8.84 11.37
N LEU A 286 8.19 8.27 10.38
CA LEU A 286 9.01 7.05 10.53
C LEU A 286 10.10 7.15 11.61
N ASP A 287 10.61 8.34 11.91
CA ASP A 287 11.58 8.62 12.98
C ASP A 287 10.94 8.82 14.38
N SER A 288 9.64 8.56 14.54
CA SER A 288 8.95 8.68 15.82
C SER A 288 9.29 7.53 16.78
N TRP A 289 9.52 7.89 18.04
CA TRP A 289 9.71 6.98 19.17
C TRP A 289 8.52 6.02 19.41
N ILE A 290 7.34 6.38 18.89
CA ILE A 290 6.11 5.59 18.97
C ILE A 290 6.33 4.19 18.37
N TYR A 291 7.06 4.08 17.26
CA TYR A 291 7.27 2.80 16.60
C TYR A 291 8.08 1.82 17.45
N GLU A 292 9.17 2.27 18.08
CA GLU A 292 9.96 1.37 18.92
C GLU A 292 9.20 0.93 20.17
N SER A 293 8.33 1.80 20.70
CA SER A 293 7.45 1.44 21.83
C SER A 293 6.44 0.38 21.45
N PHE A 294 5.78 0.54 20.29
CA PHE A 294 4.85 -0.46 19.78
C PHE A 294 5.54 -1.75 19.34
N ASP A 295 6.73 -1.70 18.73
CA ASP A 295 7.52 -2.89 18.39
C ASP A 295 7.79 -3.71 19.67
N ARG A 296 8.13 -3.04 20.77
CA ARG A 296 8.39 -3.67 22.07
C ARG A 296 7.14 -4.29 22.69
N LEU A 297 6.03 -3.55 22.69
CA LEU A 297 4.72 -4.05 23.17
C LEU A 297 4.22 -5.23 22.31
N ALA A 298 4.34 -5.15 20.99
CA ALA A 298 3.95 -6.21 20.05
C ALA A 298 4.79 -7.48 20.25
N ALA A 299 6.10 -7.35 20.42
CA ALA A 299 6.97 -8.49 20.71
C ALA A 299 6.65 -9.18 22.04
N MET A 300 6.13 -8.43 23.03
CA MET A 300 5.62 -8.97 24.29
C MET A 300 4.19 -9.52 24.19
N GLY A 301 3.45 -9.20 23.13
CA GLY A 301 2.13 -9.74 22.84
C GLY A 301 0.94 -8.86 23.16
N TYR A 302 1.17 -7.61 23.54
CA TYR A 302 0.10 -6.69 23.92
C TYR A 302 -0.63 -6.09 22.71
N VAL A 303 -0.08 -6.20 21.50
CA VAL A 303 -0.62 -5.56 20.29
C VAL A 303 -0.81 -6.58 19.16
N PRO A 304 -1.68 -7.59 19.33
CA PRO A 304 -1.80 -8.70 18.39
C PRO A 304 -2.37 -8.31 17.03
N THR A 305 -3.08 -7.19 16.91
CA THR A 305 -3.66 -6.76 15.62
C THR A 305 -2.82 -5.75 14.84
N GLY A 306 -1.74 -5.20 15.42
CA GLY A 306 -0.85 -4.25 14.72
C GLY A 306 0.04 -4.91 13.66
N SER A 307 0.34 -4.20 12.57
CA SER A 307 1.18 -4.72 11.47
C SER A 307 2.64 -4.33 11.61
N ALA A 308 3.54 -5.31 11.66
CA ALA A 308 4.97 -5.03 11.58
C ALA A 308 5.43 -4.59 10.17
N THR A 309 4.62 -4.84 9.13
CA THR A 309 5.07 -4.84 7.73
C THR A 309 4.71 -3.57 6.95
N VAL A 310 3.77 -2.76 7.43
CA VAL A 310 3.32 -1.54 6.76
C VAL A 310 3.51 -0.34 7.66
N ARG A 311 4.36 0.60 7.25
CA ARG A 311 4.50 1.91 7.89
C ARG A 311 4.54 3.01 6.82
N PRO A 312 4.07 4.23 7.11
CA PRO A 312 3.62 4.69 8.42
C PRO A 312 2.15 4.38 8.72
N TRP A 313 1.84 4.17 10.02
CA TRP A 313 0.49 4.10 10.57
C TRP A 313 -0.10 5.49 10.81
N THR A 314 -1.42 5.59 10.75
CA THR A 314 -2.13 6.80 11.21
C THR A 314 -2.08 6.93 12.72
N ARG A 315 -2.19 8.15 13.26
CA ARG A 315 -2.26 8.36 14.70
C ARG A 315 -3.51 7.75 15.34
N LEU A 316 -4.64 7.74 14.62
CA LEU A 316 -5.85 7.03 15.08
C LEU A 316 -5.61 5.52 15.18
N GLU A 317 -4.86 4.92 14.26
CA GLU A 317 -4.48 3.52 14.39
C GLU A 317 -3.56 3.29 15.59
N CYS A 318 -2.59 4.16 15.83
CA CYS A 318 -1.78 4.10 17.06
C CYS A 318 -2.63 4.16 18.32
N ALA A 319 -3.63 5.05 18.39
CA ALA A 319 -4.53 5.13 19.55
C ALA A 319 -5.38 3.86 19.71
N ARG A 320 -5.82 3.24 18.60
CA ARG A 320 -6.52 1.95 18.63
C ARG A 320 -5.62 0.82 19.13
N LEU A 321 -4.37 0.79 18.70
CA LEU A 321 -3.37 -0.19 19.17
C LEU A 321 -3.01 0.04 20.65
N LEU A 322 -3.01 1.29 21.11
CA LEU A 322 -2.84 1.61 22.53
C LEU A 322 -4.02 1.08 23.37
N ALA A 323 -5.26 1.30 22.91
CA ALA A 323 -6.44 0.75 23.57
C ALA A 323 -6.38 -0.79 23.64
N GLU A 324 -5.99 -1.45 22.54
CA GLU A 324 -5.75 -2.91 22.52
C GLU A 324 -4.66 -3.32 23.54
N ALA A 325 -3.56 -2.58 23.60
CA ALA A 325 -2.48 -2.87 24.55
C ALA A 325 -2.92 -2.75 26.00
N ASN A 326 -3.74 -1.75 26.33
CA ASN A 326 -4.32 -1.56 27.66
C ASN A 326 -5.30 -2.66 28.04
N GLU A 327 -6.07 -3.21 27.08
CA GLU A 327 -6.95 -4.36 27.32
C GLU A 327 -6.17 -5.67 27.56
N MET A 328 -5.01 -5.81 26.90
CA MET A 328 -4.16 -7.01 26.97
C MET A 328 -3.12 -6.95 28.09
N TYR A 329 -2.94 -5.79 28.71
CA TYR A 329 -1.89 -5.53 29.68
C TYR A 329 -2.02 -6.43 30.91
N GLU A 330 -0.88 -7.00 31.33
CA GLU A 330 -0.76 -7.69 32.62
C GLU A 330 -0.35 -6.67 33.68
N GLU A 331 -1.18 -6.51 34.70
CA GLU A 331 -0.94 -5.60 35.82
C GLU A 331 0.47 -5.83 36.40
N ASP A 332 1.19 -4.73 36.67
CA ASP A 332 2.57 -4.69 37.17
C ASP A 332 3.71 -5.16 36.23
N ASP A 333 3.54 -5.29 34.89
CA ASP A 333 4.70 -5.52 34.01
C ASP A 333 5.61 -4.26 33.96
N PRO A 334 6.85 -4.33 34.51
CA PRO A 334 7.73 -3.17 34.68
C PRO A 334 8.35 -2.65 33.37
N VAL A 335 8.12 -3.35 32.26
CA VAL A 335 8.52 -2.94 30.91
C VAL A 335 7.36 -2.29 30.18
N ALA A 336 6.15 -2.86 30.26
CA ALA A 336 5.00 -2.39 29.49
C ALA A 336 4.39 -1.11 30.09
N GLU A 337 4.21 -1.04 31.41
CA GLU A 337 3.57 0.09 32.11
C GLU A 337 4.15 1.47 31.74
N PRO A 338 5.48 1.72 31.79
CA PRO A 338 6.04 3.03 31.43
C PRO A 338 5.92 3.34 29.92
N LEU A 339 5.78 2.33 29.06
CA LEU A 339 5.53 2.54 27.63
C LEU A 339 4.09 2.99 27.40
N LEU A 340 3.13 2.31 28.03
CA LEU A 340 1.70 2.62 27.94
C LEU A 340 1.43 4.04 28.46
N ALA A 341 1.93 4.39 29.65
CA ALA A 341 1.75 5.72 30.22
C ALA A 341 2.30 6.85 29.32
N ALA A 342 3.44 6.62 28.66
CA ALA A 342 4.00 7.60 27.74
C ALA A 342 3.19 7.70 26.44
N LEU A 343 2.69 6.58 25.92
CA LEU A 343 1.84 6.54 24.72
C LEU A 343 0.48 7.18 24.97
N GLU A 344 -0.12 6.97 26.15
CA GLU A 344 -1.35 7.64 26.59
C GLU A 344 -1.19 9.15 26.60
N SER A 345 -0.09 9.66 27.15
CA SER A 345 0.18 11.09 27.13
C SER A 345 0.38 11.66 25.72
N GLU A 346 0.95 10.88 24.79
CA GLU A 346 1.23 11.32 23.41
C GLU A 346 0.00 11.23 22.50
N LEU A 347 -0.86 10.23 22.72
CA LEU A 347 -2.03 9.92 21.89
C LEU A 347 -3.35 10.39 22.53
N ALA A 348 -3.31 11.13 23.64
CA ALA A 348 -4.48 11.58 24.38
C ALA A 348 -5.56 12.24 23.49
N SER A 349 -5.15 13.07 22.51
CA SER A 349 -6.10 13.68 21.58
C SER A 349 -6.79 12.66 20.67
N GLU A 350 -6.07 11.64 20.23
CA GLU A 350 -6.62 10.57 19.41
C GLU A 350 -7.48 9.60 20.22
N THR A 351 -7.11 9.32 21.47
CA THR A 351 -7.93 8.52 22.40
C THR A 351 -9.29 9.18 22.65
N ASN A 352 -9.32 10.49 22.94
CA ASN A 352 -10.58 11.25 23.08
C ASN A 352 -11.45 11.14 21.81
N VAL A 353 -10.83 11.21 20.62
CA VAL A 353 -11.56 11.00 19.36
C VAL A 353 -12.16 9.59 19.28
N LEU A 354 -11.42 8.55 19.67
CA LEU A 354 -11.94 7.18 19.71
C LEU A 354 -13.11 6.99 20.69
N GLU A 355 -13.21 7.84 21.72
CA GLU A 355 -14.28 7.85 22.72
C GLU A 355 -15.49 8.71 22.31
N GLY A 356 -15.49 9.28 21.09
CA GLY A 356 -16.58 10.08 20.54
C GLY A 356 -16.32 11.59 20.51
N GLY A 357 -15.12 12.03 20.87
CA GLY A 357 -14.65 13.40 20.74
C GLY A 357 -14.55 13.87 19.28
N LYS A 358 -14.48 15.19 19.06
CA LYS A 358 -14.32 15.78 17.72
C LYS A 358 -12.84 15.90 17.35
N ASN A 359 -12.51 15.64 16.10
CA ASN A 359 -11.15 15.80 15.59
C ASN A 359 -10.91 17.18 14.94
N ASN A 360 -11.25 18.28 15.62
CA ASN A 360 -11.03 19.64 15.12
C ASN A 360 -9.88 20.32 15.86
N ALA A 361 -8.66 20.11 15.37
CA ALA A 361 -7.47 20.63 16.00
C ALA A 361 -6.39 20.96 14.97
N ALA A 362 -5.68 22.07 15.20
CA ALA A 362 -4.45 22.40 14.49
C ALA A 362 -3.34 22.66 15.50
N GLU A 363 -2.16 22.12 15.26
CA GLU A 363 -1.02 22.31 16.15
C GLU A 363 0.33 22.31 15.44
N VAL A 364 1.27 23.03 16.05
CA VAL A 364 2.69 22.85 15.78
C VAL A 364 3.17 21.67 16.62
N GLU A 365 3.38 20.54 15.97
CA GLU A 365 3.80 19.31 16.63
C GLU A 365 5.23 19.45 17.17
N SER A 366 6.16 19.90 16.33
CA SER A 366 7.56 20.04 16.76
C SER A 366 8.32 21.13 16.04
N ILE A 367 9.35 21.66 16.71
CA ILE A 367 10.41 22.48 16.11
C ILE A 367 11.72 21.82 16.48
N TYR A 368 12.62 21.61 15.52
CA TYR A 368 13.85 20.89 15.77
C TYR A 368 15.04 21.43 14.98
N GLY A 369 16.22 21.14 15.48
CA GLY A 369 17.48 21.35 14.78
C GLY A 369 18.44 20.20 15.08
N ARG A 370 19.26 19.84 14.10
CA ARG A 370 20.33 18.85 14.26
C ARG A 370 21.58 19.35 13.56
N PHE A 371 22.66 19.47 14.31
CA PHE A 371 24.01 19.68 13.79
C PHE A 371 24.70 18.33 13.64
N THR A 372 25.40 18.11 12.54
CA THR A 372 26.17 16.90 12.26
C THR A 372 27.55 17.28 11.72
N GLY A 373 28.59 16.95 12.47
CA GLY A 373 29.98 17.09 12.06
C GLY A 373 30.55 15.75 11.60
N ILE A 374 31.17 15.72 10.42
CA ILE A 374 31.86 14.52 9.89
C ILE A 374 33.34 14.85 9.69
N SER A 375 34.21 14.16 10.41
CA SER A 375 35.66 14.25 10.26
C SER A 375 36.18 13.04 9.50
N GLY A 376 36.74 13.25 8.30
CA GLY A 376 37.07 12.19 7.34
C GLY A 376 36.13 12.23 6.14
N THR A 377 36.39 11.40 5.13
CA THR A 377 35.59 11.37 3.90
C THR A 377 34.44 10.37 4.05
N PRO A 378 33.17 10.81 4.11
CA PRO A 378 32.04 9.90 4.19
C PRO A 378 31.73 9.26 2.83
N LEU A 379 30.99 8.15 2.86
CA LEU A 379 30.36 7.53 1.70
C LEU A 379 28.90 7.99 1.59
N ARG A 380 28.42 8.28 0.37
CA ARG A 380 27.03 8.76 0.13
C ARG A 380 26.39 8.17 -1.13
N ASP A 381 26.95 7.09 -1.63
CA ASP A 381 26.52 6.47 -2.88
C ASP A 381 26.00 5.07 -2.59
N SER A 382 24.71 5.02 -2.22
CA SER A 382 24.02 3.76 -1.92
C SER A 382 23.97 2.82 -3.12
N PHE A 383 24.00 3.37 -4.34
CA PHE A 383 23.77 2.61 -5.55
C PHE A 383 25.03 1.85 -5.98
N HIS A 384 26.20 2.48 -5.89
CA HIS A 384 27.46 1.87 -6.31
C HIS A 384 28.28 1.32 -5.14
N PHE A 385 28.22 1.98 -3.99
CA PHE A 385 29.11 1.71 -2.86
C PHE A 385 28.30 1.57 -1.57
N ALA A 386 28.47 2.49 -0.62
CA ALA A 386 27.79 2.47 0.68
C ALA A 386 27.42 3.90 1.12
N GLN A 387 26.84 4.00 2.33
CA GLN A 387 26.43 5.24 2.95
C GLN A 387 26.88 5.32 4.41
N THR A 388 27.47 6.45 4.79
CA THR A 388 27.83 6.75 6.18
C THR A 388 26.59 7.02 7.02
N LEU A 389 25.70 7.89 6.53
CA LEU A 389 24.36 8.12 7.11
C LEU A 389 23.31 7.48 6.20
N LYS A 390 22.52 6.56 6.77
CA LYS A 390 21.49 5.77 6.09
C LYS A 390 20.10 6.06 6.67
N ASP A 391 19.06 5.78 5.89
CA ASP A 391 17.66 5.84 6.35
C ASP A 391 17.29 7.20 6.97
N ASP A 392 17.85 8.28 6.43
CA ASP A 392 17.72 9.65 6.94
C ASP A 392 16.98 10.57 5.96
N TYR A 393 15.92 10.06 5.32
CA TYR A 393 15.01 10.78 4.40
C TYR A 393 15.71 11.39 3.17
N GLY A 394 16.78 10.73 2.70
CA GLY A 394 17.63 11.23 1.61
C GLY A 394 18.31 12.57 1.92
N ARG A 395 18.51 12.93 3.20
CA ARG A 395 19.15 14.19 3.58
C ARG A 395 20.58 14.27 3.04
N PRO A 396 21.01 15.46 2.58
CA PRO A 396 22.38 15.64 2.14
C PRO A 396 23.34 15.69 3.33
N TYR A 397 24.54 15.16 3.12
CA TYR A 397 25.68 15.28 4.03
C TYR A 397 26.99 15.25 3.25
N GLY A 398 28.07 15.73 3.87
CA GLY A 398 29.44 15.65 3.38
C GLY A 398 30.47 15.88 4.49
N GLN A 399 31.75 15.86 4.13
CA GLN A 399 32.84 16.06 5.08
C GLN A 399 32.78 17.49 5.66
N GLY A 400 32.85 17.62 6.98
CA GLY A 400 32.75 18.88 7.70
C GLY A 400 31.37 19.10 8.31
N VAL A 401 30.82 20.30 8.13
CA VAL A 401 29.58 20.74 8.80
C VAL A 401 28.36 20.41 7.96
N ASN A 402 27.35 19.83 8.61
CA ASN A 402 26.03 19.59 8.08
C ASN A 402 25.01 19.99 9.14
N ALA A 403 23.89 20.56 8.74
CA ALA A 403 22.88 21.03 9.68
C ALA A 403 21.48 21.00 9.08
N ILE A 404 20.49 20.67 9.91
CA ILE A 404 19.08 20.86 9.60
C ILE A 404 18.41 21.70 10.67
N ALA A 405 17.44 22.52 10.25
CA ALA A 405 16.51 23.20 11.12
C ALA A 405 15.11 23.08 10.52
N GLY A 406 14.15 22.57 11.27
CA GLY A 406 12.84 22.23 10.74
C GLY A 406 11.72 22.35 11.75
N PHE A 407 10.51 22.13 11.25
CA PHE A 407 9.29 22.10 12.04
C PHE A 407 8.32 21.09 11.44
N SER A 408 7.40 20.60 12.28
CA SER A 408 6.24 19.85 11.83
C SER A 408 4.95 20.44 12.39
N THR A 409 3.91 20.47 11.57
CA THR A 409 2.56 20.93 11.92
C THR A 409 1.52 19.98 11.38
N ARG A 410 0.42 19.84 12.10
CA ARG A 410 -0.72 19.05 11.68
C ARG A 410 -2.02 19.78 11.94
N ALA A 411 -3.01 19.55 11.09
CA ALA A 411 -4.36 20.05 11.24
C ALA A 411 -5.37 18.97 10.86
N LYS A 412 -6.46 18.86 11.61
CA LYS A 412 -7.52 17.86 11.44
C LYS A 412 -8.86 18.57 11.59
N SER A 413 -9.84 18.22 10.77
CA SER A 413 -11.23 18.66 10.91
C SER A 413 -12.17 17.72 10.16
N GLY A 414 -12.96 16.95 10.89
CA GLY A 414 -13.87 15.96 10.30
C GLY A 414 -13.09 14.96 9.44
N PRO A 415 -13.47 14.71 8.18
CA PRO A 415 -12.76 13.74 7.33
C PRO A 415 -11.40 14.24 6.84
N LEU A 416 -11.05 15.51 7.03
CA LEU A 416 -9.84 16.11 6.49
C LEU A 416 -8.69 16.10 7.52
N ALA A 417 -7.49 15.78 7.05
CA ALA A 417 -6.23 15.98 7.77
C ALA A 417 -5.18 16.59 6.84
N ILE A 418 -4.30 17.43 7.39
CA ILE A 418 -3.18 18.06 6.70
C ILE A 418 -1.95 17.91 7.57
N TYR A 419 -0.83 17.55 6.96
CA TYR A 419 0.46 17.43 7.64
C TYR A 419 1.56 18.10 6.82
N LEU A 420 2.45 18.81 7.50
CA LEU A 420 3.60 19.48 6.90
C LEU A 420 4.81 19.33 7.80
N ARG A 421 5.91 18.84 7.23
CA ARG A 421 7.25 18.80 7.82
C ARG A 421 8.25 19.45 6.88
N GLY A 422 8.70 20.65 7.24
CA GLY A 422 9.62 21.46 6.43
C GLY A 422 10.99 21.61 7.10
N GLU A 423 12.06 21.60 6.30
CA GLU A 423 13.43 21.73 6.78
C GLU A 423 14.26 22.68 5.92
N TYR A 424 15.01 23.56 6.56
CA TYR A 424 16.23 24.09 6.00
C TYR A 424 17.36 23.07 6.18
N GLN A 425 18.08 22.78 5.11
CA GLN A 425 19.15 21.78 5.04
C GLN A 425 20.42 22.44 4.51
N TYR A 426 21.50 22.34 5.27
CA TYR A 426 22.85 22.68 4.88
C TYR A 426 23.73 21.42 4.93
N ALA A 427 24.51 21.18 3.88
CA ALA A 427 25.49 20.11 3.86
C ALA A 427 26.76 20.54 3.12
N SER A 428 27.90 20.16 3.67
CA SER A 428 29.19 20.35 3.02
C SER A 428 29.28 19.49 1.76
N ALA A 429 30.09 19.92 0.79
CA ALA A 429 30.33 19.14 -0.42
C ALA A 429 31.05 17.81 -0.12
N ILE A 430 30.83 16.82 -0.96
CA ILE A 430 31.68 15.62 -1.03
C ILE A 430 32.56 15.73 -2.27
N PRO A 431 33.88 15.45 -2.18
CA PRO A 431 34.75 15.43 -3.34
C PRO A 431 34.24 14.49 -4.43
N GLU A 432 34.39 14.90 -5.69
CA GLU A 432 34.11 13.99 -6.80
C GLU A 432 35.06 12.79 -6.79
N TYR A 433 34.58 11.66 -7.31
CA TYR A 433 35.43 10.50 -7.51
C TYR A 433 36.58 10.82 -8.48
N ASN A 434 37.69 10.12 -8.33
CA ASN A 434 38.77 10.18 -9.31
C ASN A 434 38.29 9.70 -10.71
N SER A 435 39.01 10.04 -11.77
CA SER A 435 38.59 9.74 -13.15
C SER A 435 38.42 8.25 -13.43
N ILE A 436 39.23 7.38 -12.80
CA ILE A 436 39.13 5.92 -12.95
C ILE A 436 37.81 5.42 -12.37
N ALA A 437 37.46 5.87 -11.16
CA ALA A 437 36.19 5.55 -10.51
C ALA A 437 35.00 6.09 -11.30
N GLN A 438 35.04 7.34 -11.77
CA GLN A 438 33.97 7.90 -12.61
C GLN A 438 33.76 7.08 -13.89
N GLN A 439 34.84 6.71 -14.59
CA GLN A 439 34.75 5.91 -15.81
C GLN A 439 34.22 4.49 -15.53
N THR A 440 34.65 3.87 -14.43
CA THR A 440 34.22 2.52 -14.05
C THR A 440 32.73 2.49 -13.69
N VAL A 441 32.26 3.49 -12.95
CA VAL A 441 30.83 3.68 -12.64
C VAL A 441 30.03 3.91 -13.92
N ALA A 442 30.45 4.84 -14.77
CA ALA A 442 29.78 5.13 -16.05
C ALA A 442 29.68 3.88 -16.94
N ASN A 443 30.74 3.07 -17.00
CA ASN A 443 30.75 1.81 -17.76
C ASN A 443 29.81 0.75 -17.16
N SER A 444 29.80 0.61 -15.83
CA SER A 444 28.90 -0.30 -15.11
C SER A 444 27.44 0.05 -15.39
N ASP A 445 27.11 1.33 -15.33
CA ASP A 445 25.75 1.82 -15.56
C ASP A 445 25.38 1.89 -17.05
N ARG A 446 26.37 1.79 -17.96
CA ARG A 446 26.23 2.06 -19.40
C ARG A 446 25.66 3.45 -19.66
N LEU A 447 26.29 4.45 -19.04
CA LEU A 447 25.96 5.86 -19.12
C LEU A 447 27.21 6.68 -19.51
N PRO A 448 27.05 7.92 -20.00
CA PRO A 448 28.17 8.75 -20.40
C PRO A 448 29.15 9.03 -19.25
N PHE A 449 30.43 9.23 -19.56
CA PHE A 449 31.42 9.65 -18.57
C PHE A 449 30.97 10.92 -17.82
N GLY A 450 31.25 10.98 -16.52
CA GLY A 450 30.80 12.06 -15.65
C GLY A 450 29.32 11.99 -15.28
N TRP A 451 28.62 10.90 -15.64
CA TRP A 451 27.35 10.53 -15.04
C TRP A 451 27.59 10.00 -13.62
N ASN A 452 27.55 10.92 -12.66
CA ASN A 452 27.47 10.62 -11.24
C ASN A 452 26.78 11.79 -10.55
N MET A 453 25.99 11.52 -9.50
CA MET A 453 25.31 12.59 -8.79
C MET A 453 26.33 13.43 -8.03
N ARG A 454 26.55 14.65 -8.53
CA ARG A 454 27.46 15.62 -7.92
C ARG A 454 26.92 16.03 -6.57
N SER A 455 27.73 15.85 -5.53
CA SER A 455 27.41 16.25 -4.17
C SER A 455 28.11 17.57 -3.85
N GLY A 456 27.72 18.64 -4.53
CA GLY A 456 28.15 20.00 -4.18
C GLY A 456 27.62 20.43 -2.81
N THR A 457 28.06 21.61 -2.37
CA THR A 457 27.51 22.21 -1.14
C THR A 457 26.00 22.39 -1.32
N THR A 458 25.22 21.86 -0.38
CA THR A 458 23.77 21.99 -0.40
C THR A 458 23.33 23.04 0.62
N SER A 459 22.43 23.93 0.21
CA SER A 459 21.84 24.95 1.06
C SER A 459 20.43 25.25 0.56
N ARG A 460 19.42 24.57 1.11
CA ARG A 460 18.04 24.60 0.57
C ARG A 460 16.99 24.48 1.65
N PHE A 461 15.80 25.02 1.40
CA PHE A 461 14.59 24.59 2.08
C PHE A 461 13.95 23.42 1.33
N ARG A 462 13.49 22.39 2.04
CA ARG A 462 12.84 21.21 1.49
C ARG A 462 11.68 20.77 2.38
N THR A 463 10.56 20.42 1.76
CA THR A 463 9.52 19.62 2.43
C THR A 463 10.00 18.18 2.55
N VAL A 464 10.08 17.67 3.78
CA VAL A 464 10.39 16.26 4.02
C VAL A 464 9.13 15.42 3.80
N GLU A 465 8.02 15.89 4.36
CA GLU A 465 6.68 15.34 4.20
C GLU A 465 5.69 16.51 4.12
N ALA A 466 4.73 16.44 3.20
CA ALA A 466 3.71 17.48 3.03
C ALA A 466 2.52 16.89 2.27
N TYR A 467 1.40 16.66 2.95
CA TYR A 467 0.24 16.03 2.34
C TYR A 467 -1.08 16.49 2.96
N ALA A 468 -2.15 16.33 2.17
CA ALA A 468 -3.52 16.39 2.65
C ALA A 468 -4.14 15.00 2.55
N ALA A 469 -5.03 14.66 3.48
CA ALA A 469 -5.71 13.39 3.58
C ALA A 469 -7.21 13.59 3.78
N LEU A 470 -8.00 12.70 3.17
CA LEU A 470 -9.44 12.58 3.30
C LEU A 470 -9.76 11.15 3.73
N ASN A 471 -10.37 10.98 4.90
CA ASN A 471 -10.85 9.68 5.37
C ASN A 471 -12.33 9.50 5.03
N VAL A 472 -12.66 8.36 4.43
CA VAL A 472 -14.04 7.96 4.10
C VAL A 472 -14.23 6.52 4.54
N GLN A 473 -15.05 6.29 5.57
CA GLN A 473 -15.32 4.94 6.12
C GLN A 473 -14.07 4.12 6.46
N GLY A 474 -13.04 4.78 7.00
CA GLY A 474 -11.78 4.16 7.41
C GLY A 474 -10.83 3.86 6.26
N TRP A 475 -11.13 4.34 5.05
CA TRP A 475 -10.21 4.43 3.91
C TRP A 475 -9.66 5.85 3.83
N GLN A 476 -8.35 5.99 3.99
CA GLN A 476 -7.69 7.27 3.91
C GLN A 476 -7.04 7.46 2.54
N PHE A 477 -7.54 8.45 1.81
CA PHE A 477 -6.98 8.94 0.55
C PHE A 477 -6.08 10.11 0.88
N SER A 478 -4.81 10.06 0.51
CA SER A 478 -3.85 11.12 0.79
C SER A 478 -3.09 11.51 -0.47
N PHE A 479 -2.80 12.80 -0.61
CA PHE A 479 -2.03 13.33 -1.72
C PHE A 479 -0.94 14.27 -1.21
N GLY A 480 0.30 14.00 -1.61
CA GLY A 480 1.45 14.81 -1.26
C GLY A 480 2.73 14.01 -1.06
N GLN A 481 3.76 14.66 -0.53
CA GLN A 481 5.07 14.06 -0.29
C GLN A 481 5.05 13.22 0.99
N GLN A 482 5.31 11.91 0.86
CA GLN A 482 5.18 10.95 1.95
C GLN A 482 6.32 9.93 1.94
N ALA A 483 6.86 9.62 3.12
CA ALA A 483 7.83 8.54 3.29
C ALA A 483 7.11 7.23 3.62
N LEU A 484 7.66 6.11 3.15
CA LEU A 484 7.11 4.77 3.38
C LEU A 484 8.20 3.86 3.96
N TRP A 485 7.79 2.88 4.75
CA TRP A 485 8.65 1.79 5.19
C TRP A 485 7.85 0.49 5.14
N TRP A 486 8.20 -0.40 4.22
CA TRP A 486 7.50 -1.66 4.01
C TRP A 486 8.41 -2.81 4.38
N GLY A 487 8.02 -3.54 5.42
CA GLY A 487 8.81 -4.64 5.97
C GLY A 487 8.90 -4.62 7.51
N PRO A 488 9.03 -5.80 8.15
CA PRO A 488 9.16 -5.95 9.59
C PRO A 488 10.51 -5.46 10.14
N ASN A 489 11.56 -5.40 9.32
CA ASN A 489 12.90 -5.02 9.73
C ASN A 489 12.97 -3.53 10.13
N ARG A 490 13.98 -3.16 10.92
CA ARG A 490 14.15 -1.80 11.46
C ARG A 490 15.52 -1.21 11.20
N SER A 491 16.51 -2.02 10.84
CA SER A 491 17.80 -1.54 10.34
C SER A 491 17.74 -1.15 8.87
N THR A 492 16.80 -1.71 8.10
CA THR A 492 16.54 -1.42 6.68
C THR A 492 15.22 -2.06 6.23
N SER A 493 14.74 -1.70 5.04
CA SER A 493 13.76 -2.47 4.26
C SER A 493 14.33 -2.75 2.88
N LEU A 494 14.06 -3.93 2.31
CA LEU A 494 14.52 -4.29 0.96
C LEU A 494 13.72 -3.60 -0.15
N ILE A 495 12.39 -3.48 -0.01
CA ILE A 495 11.51 -2.92 -1.04
C ILE A 495 11.38 -1.39 -0.95
N LEU A 496 11.08 -0.82 0.22
CA LEU A 496 10.87 0.62 0.41
C LEU A 496 11.25 1.03 1.84
N SER A 497 12.21 1.93 1.95
CA SER A 497 12.66 2.57 3.17
C SER A 497 12.60 4.10 3.02
N ASN A 498 13.07 4.82 4.03
CA ASN A 498 13.34 6.26 3.99
C ASN A 498 14.81 6.58 3.63
N ASN A 499 15.52 5.65 2.98
CA ASN A 499 16.89 5.92 2.51
C ASN A 499 16.92 6.98 1.40
N ALA A 500 15.92 6.97 0.51
CA ALA A 500 15.71 8.00 -0.50
C ALA A 500 14.78 9.13 -0.04
N GLU A 501 14.75 10.22 -0.80
CA GLU A 501 13.79 11.30 -0.58
C GLU A 501 12.35 10.81 -0.81
N ALA A 502 11.43 11.23 0.06
CA ALA A 502 10.01 10.93 -0.06
C ALA A 502 9.42 11.39 -1.40
N MET A 503 8.55 10.56 -1.98
CA MET A 503 7.90 10.85 -3.27
C MET A 503 6.59 11.62 -3.05
N PRO A 504 6.25 12.60 -3.90
CA PRO A 504 4.88 13.07 -4.01
C PRO A 504 4.02 11.96 -4.63
N MET A 505 2.97 11.55 -3.91
CA MET A 505 2.13 10.40 -4.26
C MET A 505 0.65 10.65 -3.95
N LEU A 506 -0.20 9.95 -4.69
CA LEU A 506 -1.56 9.61 -4.27
C LEU A 506 -1.48 8.27 -3.55
N ARG A 507 -1.92 8.20 -2.29
CA ARG A 507 -1.91 6.99 -1.47
C ARG A 507 -3.31 6.68 -0.93
N VAL A 508 -3.66 5.41 -0.90
CA VAL A 508 -4.90 4.87 -0.36
C VAL A 508 -4.54 3.80 0.66
N ALA A 509 -4.87 4.04 1.93
CA ALA A 509 -4.58 3.10 2.99
C ALA A 509 -5.81 2.85 3.86
N LYS A 510 -5.90 1.64 4.42
CA LYS A 510 -6.90 1.36 5.45
C LYS A 510 -6.37 1.88 6.79
N VAL A 511 -7.13 2.76 7.44
CA VAL A 511 -6.75 3.37 8.74
C VAL A 511 -6.55 2.30 9.80
N SER A 512 -7.58 1.47 10.02
CA SER A 512 -7.53 0.31 10.93
C SER A 512 -7.77 -0.98 10.18
N PRO A 513 -7.11 -2.10 10.57
CA PRO A 513 -7.13 -3.34 9.80
C PRO A 513 -8.54 -3.86 9.58
N MET A 514 -8.75 -4.40 8.38
CA MET A 514 -9.97 -5.14 8.06
C MET A 514 -9.96 -6.47 8.81
N LYS A 515 -11.10 -6.92 9.34
CA LYS A 515 -11.21 -8.25 9.97
C LYS A 515 -11.81 -9.24 8.97
N LEU A 516 -11.01 -10.18 8.47
CA LEU A 516 -11.42 -11.15 7.43
C LEU A 516 -11.29 -12.60 7.91
N GLY A 517 -12.25 -13.05 8.72
CA GLY A 517 -12.42 -14.46 9.10
C GLY A 517 -11.10 -15.15 9.50
N VAL A 518 -10.76 -16.24 8.80
CA VAL A 518 -9.55 -17.06 9.05
C VAL A 518 -8.24 -16.32 8.74
N LEU A 519 -8.27 -15.27 7.92
CA LEU A 519 -7.08 -14.46 7.63
C LEU A 519 -6.73 -13.49 8.77
N GLY A 520 -7.67 -13.28 9.71
CA GLY A 520 -7.50 -12.35 10.82
C GLY A 520 -7.48 -10.88 10.37
N PRO A 521 -6.76 -10.01 11.12
CA PRO A 521 -6.49 -8.63 10.73
C PRO A 521 -5.76 -8.54 9.39
N VAL A 522 -6.24 -7.66 8.51
CA VAL A 522 -5.69 -7.40 7.18
C VAL A 522 -5.37 -5.92 7.01
N HIS A 523 -4.10 -5.63 6.74
CA HIS A 523 -3.60 -4.29 6.50
C HIS A 523 -3.40 -4.07 5.01
N PHE A 524 -3.71 -2.86 4.54
CA PHE A 524 -3.65 -2.51 3.13
C PHE A 524 -3.09 -1.12 2.93
N ASP A 525 -2.15 -1.00 2.00
CA ASP A 525 -1.55 0.25 1.54
C ASP A 525 -1.36 0.20 0.02
N PHE A 526 -1.76 1.25 -0.68
CA PHE A 526 -1.54 1.42 -2.12
C PHE A 526 -1.09 2.83 -2.41
N PHE A 527 -0.17 3.02 -3.35
CA PHE A 527 0.19 4.35 -3.84
C PHE A 527 0.51 4.37 -5.33
N ILE A 528 0.42 5.57 -5.90
CA ILE A 528 1.09 5.97 -7.14
C ILE A 528 1.83 7.28 -6.91
N GLY A 529 3.13 7.28 -7.12
CA GLY A 529 4.05 8.37 -6.83
C GLY A 529 4.90 8.76 -8.03
N ARG A 530 5.33 10.02 -8.05
CA ARG A 530 6.27 10.54 -9.04
C ARG A 530 7.70 10.32 -8.54
N VAL A 531 8.53 9.68 -9.36
CA VAL A 531 9.93 9.41 -9.05
C VAL A 531 10.78 10.62 -9.45
N GLY A 532 11.56 11.15 -8.49
CA GLY A 532 12.40 12.34 -8.69
C GLY A 532 13.85 12.01 -9.02
N GLY A 533 14.53 12.92 -9.73
CA GLY A 533 15.98 12.86 -9.95
C GLY A 533 16.43 11.81 -10.98
N VAL A 534 15.56 11.39 -11.90
CA VAL A 534 15.94 10.53 -13.03
C VAL A 534 16.24 11.41 -14.24
N HIS A 535 17.43 11.27 -14.79
CA HIS A 535 18.06 11.97 -15.90
C HIS A 535 18.17 11.13 -17.17
N TYR A 536 18.22 9.80 -17.06
CA TYR A 536 18.41 8.91 -18.21
C TYR A 536 17.37 7.79 -18.27
N ALA A 537 16.84 7.55 -19.46
CA ALA A 537 15.95 6.44 -19.78
C ALA A 537 16.33 5.78 -21.10
N ARG A 538 16.14 4.46 -21.17
CA ARG A 538 16.35 3.65 -22.38
C ARG A 538 15.01 3.28 -23.00
N ILE A 539 14.77 3.68 -24.23
CA ILE A 539 13.45 3.57 -24.88
C ILE A 539 13.47 2.48 -25.97
N GLY A 540 12.34 1.76 -26.06
CA GLY A 540 12.13 0.71 -27.05
C GLY A 540 12.89 -0.59 -26.77
N PRO A 541 12.69 -1.61 -27.63
CA PRO A 541 13.27 -2.95 -27.45
C PRO A 541 14.79 -2.99 -27.63
N THR A 542 15.37 -1.97 -28.28
CA THR A 542 16.82 -1.81 -28.47
C THR A 542 17.49 -0.95 -27.39
N PHE A 543 16.74 -0.49 -26.39
CA PHE A 543 17.24 0.26 -25.24
C PHE A 543 18.04 1.52 -25.62
N ILE A 544 17.53 2.31 -26.57
CA ILE A 544 18.19 3.57 -26.99
C ILE A 544 18.21 4.54 -25.82
N LEU A 545 19.39 5.04 -25.45
CA LEU A 545 19.56 5.96 -24.33
C LEU A 545 19.09 7.37 -24.70
N HIS A 546 18.26 7.95 -23.83
CA HIS A 546 17.80 9.34 -23.88
C HIS A 546 18.07 10.00 -22.52
N GLY A 547 18.28 11.32 -22.54
CA GLY A 547 18.54 12.12 -21.35
C GLY A 547 19.92 12.79 -21.36
N ASN A 548 20.24 13.49 -20.28
CA ASN A 548 21.52 14.16 -20.07
C ASN A 548 21.83 14.32 -18.57
N ALA A 549 23.08 14.64 -18.23
CA ALA A 549 23.52 14.73 -16.83
C ALA A 549 23.07 16.01 -16.11
N GLN A 550 22.62 17.02 -16.84
CA GLN A 550 22.35 18.36 -16.32
C GLN A 550 20.90 18.51 -15.83
N GLU A 551 19.96 17.95 -16.59
CA GLU A 551 18.52 18.12 -16.39
C GLU A 551 17.85 16.76 -16.17
N PRO A 552 16.97 16.61 -15.15
CA PRO A 552 16.11 15.45 -15.04
C PRO A 552 15.18 15.30 -16.25
N LEU A 553 14.73 14.07 -16.51
CA LEU A 553 13.74 13.75 -17.53
C LEU A 553 12.42 14.45 -17.26
N ASP A 554 11.82 14.97 -18.35
CA ASP A 554 10.47 15.51 -18.36
C ASP A 554 9.66 14.89 -19.52
N PRO A 555 8.56 14.15 -19.25
CA PRO A 555 8.05 13.81 -17.93
C PRO A 555 8.93 12.80 -17.18
N PRO A 556 8.97 12.85 -15.83
CA PRO A 556 9.68 11.87 -15.02
C PRO A 556 8.93 10.53 -14.96
N PRO A 557 9.60 9.44 -14.55
CA PRO A 557 8.92 8.19 -14.27
C PRO A 557 8.01 8.25 -13.06
N TYR A 558 7.13 7.25 -12.97
CA TYR A 558 6.22 7.04 -11.86
C TYR A 558 6.49 5.68 -11.21
N MET A 559 6.12 5.54 -9.95
CA MET A 559 6.12 4.28 -9.23
C MET A 559 4.73 4.04 -8.67
N TRP A 560 4.15 2.87 -8.89
CA TRP A 560 2.98 2.44 -8.11
C TRP A 560 3.36 1.27 -7.23
N GLY A 561 2.70 1.14 -6.08
CA GLY A 561 2.92 0.02 -5.18
C GLY A 561 1.67 -0.39 -4.42
N VAL A 562 1.65 -1.65 -3.99
CA VAL A 562 0.64 -2.21 -3.09
C VAL A 562 1.34 -3.04 -2.00
N ASN A 563 0.87 -2.92 -0.76
CA ASN A 563 1.25 -3.78 0.35
C ASN A 563 -0.01 -4.32 1.02
N LEU A 564 0.01 -5.63 1.29
CA LEU A 564 -1.03 -6.37 1.97
C LEU A 564 -0.37 -7.20 3.08
N SER A 565 -0.88 -7.11 4.31
CA SER A 565 -0.49 -8.04 5.37
C SER A 565 -1.70 -8.71 6.00
N ILE A 566 -1.54 -9.97 6.39
CA ILE A 566 -2.55 -10.77 7.08
C ILE A 566 -1.96 -11.31 8.38
N LYS A 567 -2.79 -11.43 9.41
CA LYS A 567 -2.42 -12.04 10.70
C LYS A 567 -3.36 -13.20 11.03
N PRO A 568 -3.13 -14.40 10.47
CA PRO A 568 -3.98 -15.58 10.74
C PRO A 568 -4.01 -15.98 12.21
N THR A 569 -2.98 -15.60 12.99
CA THR A 569 -2.92 -15.76 14.44
C THR A 569 -2.32 -14.50 15.08
N GLU A 570 -2.53 -14.31 16.38
CA GLU A 570 -1.88 -13.25 17.18
C GLU A 570 -0.34 -13.28 17.16
N ASN A 571 0.27 -14.41 16.77
CA ASN A 571 1.71 -14.62 16.84
C ASN A 571 2.37 -14.68 15.46
N PHE A 572 1.61 -14.65 14.37
CA PHE A 572 2.12 -14.81 13.01
C PHE A 572 1.50 -13.78 12.07
N GLU A 573 2.36 -13.02 11.41
CA GLU A 573 2.00 -12.10 10.32
C GLU A 573 2.72 -12.53 9.04
N LEU A 574 1.98 -12.49 7.93
CA LEU A 574 2.50 -12.69 6.58
C LEU A 574 2.17 -11.43 5.77
N GLY A 575 3.17 -10.86 5.11
CA GLY A 575 3.01 -9.71 4.25
C GLY A 575 3.46 -9.98 2.81
N PHE A 576 2.87 -9.21 1.91
CA PHE A 576 3.15 -9.15 0.49
C PHE A 576 3.29 -7.67 0.09
N GLY A 577 4.39 -7.34 -0.55
CA GLY A 577 4.63 -6.03 -1.15
C GLY A 577 4.89 -6.19 -2.64
N HIS A 578 4.39 -5.26 -3.46
CA HIS A 578 4.75 -5.17 -4.87
C HIS A 578 4.81 -3.71 -5.28
N ASN A 579 5.78 -3.36 -6.13
CA ASN A 579 5.77 -2.08 -6.81
C ASN A 579 6.43 -2.16 -8.19
N ALA A 580 6.13 -1.16 -9.02
CA ALA A 580 6.76 -1.02 -10.32
C ALA A 580 7.09 0.43 -10.66
N ILE A 581 8.31 0.67 -11.17
CA ILE A 581 8.69 1.93 -11.82
C ILE A 581 8.28 1.83 -13.29
N PHE A 582 7.47 2.77 -13.78
CA PHE A 582 6.84 2.74 -15.09
C PHE A 582 6.56 4.16 -15.64
N ALA A 583 6.19 4.25 -16.93
CA ALA A 583 5.90 5.51 -17.62
C ALA A 583 7.07 6.54 -17.59
N GLY A 584 6.80 7.78 -18.03
CA GLY A 584 7.78 8.88 -18.09
C GLY A 584 8.20 9.24 -19.51
N TYR A 585 9.39 9.80 -19.68
CA TYR A 585 9.91 10.23 -20.99
C TYR A 585 9.75 9.14 -22.06
N GLY A 586 9.09 9.47 -23.18
CA GLY A 586 8.80 8.52 -24.27
C GLY A 586 7.78 7.41 -23.93
N ARG A 587 7.15 7.44 -22.75
CA ARG A 587 6.22 6.41 -22.22
C ARG A 587 5.02 7.06 -21.52
N PRO A 588 3.87 7.16 -22.17
CA PRO A 588 2.75 7.92 -21.63
C PRO A 588 2.24 7.31 -20.32
N LEU A 589 1.96 8.16 -19.32
CA LEU A 589 1.23 7.77 -18.12
C LEU A 589 -0.26 7.62 -18.48
N ASN A 590 -0.68 6.39 -18.76
CA ASN A 590 -2.08 6.06 -19.03
C ASN A 590 -2.40 4.65 -18.53
N LEU A 591 -3.68 4.30 -18.60
CA LEU A 591 -4.18 3.02 -18.11
C LEU A 591 -3.53 1.82 -18.84
N LYS A 592 -3.21 1.94 -20.13
CA LYS A 592 -2.51 0.90 -20.88
C LYS A 592 -1.12 0.64 -20.32
N THR A 593 -0.32 1.68 -20.09
CA THR A 593 1.04 1.55 -19.54
C THR A 593 1.00 1.03 -18.11
N PHE A 594 0.05 1.49 -17.29
CA PHE A 594 -0.16 0.97 -15.93
C PHE A 594 -0.54 -0.51 -15.92
N LEU A 595 -1.53 -0.92 -16.71
CA LEU A 595 -1.97 -2.32 -16.76
C LEU A 595 -0.90 -3.23 -17.36
N HIS A 596 -0.04 -2.69 -18.22
CA HIS A 596 1.09 -3.43 -18.78
C HIS A 596 2.16 -3.79 -17.72
N THR A 597 2.19 -3.12 -16.55
CA THR A 597 3.10 -3.52 -15.48
C THR A 597 2.74 -4.83 -14.80
N PHE A 598 1.55 -5.38 -15.08
CA PHE A 598 1.15 -6.72 -14.64
C PHE A 598 1.51 -7.79 -15.69
N SER A 599 2.04 -7.41 -16.86
CA SER A 599 2.46 -8.37 -17.87
C SER A 599 3.66 -9.15 -17.38
N ASN A 600 3.67 -10.46 -17.66
CA ASN A 600 4.78 -11.37 -17.35
C ASN A 600 5.80 -11.47 -18.51
N THR A 601 5.63 -10.67 -19.56
CA THR A 601 6.52 -10.65 -20.73
C THR A 601 7.77 -9.79 -20.45
N GLY A 602 8.94 -10.25 -20.88
CA GLY A 602 10.23 -9.59 -20.58
C GLY A 602 10.42 -8.18 -21.16
N ASN A 603 11.47 -7.47 -20.76
CA ASN A 603 11.61 -6.02 -21.00
C ASN A 603 11.80 -5.58 -22.47
N ALA A 604 12.11 -6.49 -23.40
CA ALA A 604 12.39 -6.15 -24.81
C ALA A 604 11.11 -5.97 -25.65
N GLN A 605 10.26 -5.02 -25.30
CA GLN A 605 8.95 -4.82 -25.92
C GLN A 605 8.71 -3.36 -26.35
N ALA A 606 7.76 -3.15 -27.27
CA ALA A 606 7.36 -1.82 -27.74
C ALA A 606 6.57 -1.04 -26.67
N VAL A 607 5.70 -1.73 -25.93
CA VAL A 607 5.13 -1.28 -24.66
C VAL A 607 5.78 -2.14 -23.60
N GLU A 608 6.47 -1.52 -22.67
CA GLU A 608 7.30 -2.21 -21.68
C GLU A 608 6.57 -2.30 -20.34
N PRO A 609 6.81 -3.35 -19.53
CA PRO A 609 6.10 -3.59 -18.27
C PRO A 609 6.64 -2.77 -17.09
N GLY A 610 7.58 -1.85 -17.31
CA GLY A 610 8.29 -1.19 -16.22
C GLY A 610 9.24 -2.14 -15.51
N LYS A 611 9.84 -1.66 -14.41
CA LYS A 611 10.66 -2.48 -13.52
C LYS A 611 9.84 -2.86 -12.31
N ARG A 612 9.57 -4.16 -12.18
CA ARG A 612 8.70 -4.75 -11.16
C ARG A 612 9.55 -5.35 -10.04
N THR A 613 9.12 -5.15 -8.81
CA THR A 613 9.71 -5.76 -7.62
C THR A 613 8.62 -6.29 -6.72
N THR A 614 8.90 -7.43 -6.09
CA THR A 614 7.96 -8.09 -5.19
C THR A 614 8.68 -8.51 -3.93
N GLU A 615 8.00 -8.40 -2.81
CA GLU A 615 8.48 -8.82 -1.50
C GLU A 615 7.43 -9.73 -0.84
N PHE A 616 7.90 -10.80 -0.22
CA PHE A 616 7.15 -11.50 0.81
C PHE A 616 7.88 -11.33 2.12
N ASN A 617 7.16 -11.11 3.21
CA ASN A 617 7.76 -10.97 4.52
C ASN A 617 6.92 -11.67 5.57
N PHE A 618 7.52 -11.99 6.71
CA PHE A 618 6.81 -12.55 7.83
C PHE A 618 7.35 -12.05 9.16
N SER A 619 6.52 -12.13 10.20
CA SER A 619 6.91 -11.94 11.59
C SER A 619 6.28 -13.02 12.45
N TYR A 620 7.07 -13.60 13.36
CA TYR A 620 6.66 -14.74 14.18
C TYR A 620 7.18 -14.64 15.62
N ARG A 621 6.27 -14.67 16.59
CA ARG A 621 6.60 -14.80 18.02
C ARG A 621 6.83 -16.27 18.37
N VAL A 622 8.05 -16.61 18.77
CA VAL A 622 8.50 -18.00 18.89
C VAL A 622 7.78 -18.73 20.03
N PRO A 623 7.16 -19.91 19.80
CA PRO A 623 6.52 -20.70 20.86
C PRO A 623 7.47 -20.97 22.02
N LYS A 624 6.94 -20.98 23.26
CA LYS A 624 7.71 -21.06 24.52
C LYS A 624 8.64 -19.87 24.81
N LEU A 625 8.87 -18.99 23.84
CA LEU A 625 9.67 -17.76 23.97
C LEU A 625 8.87 -16.51 23.55
N ARG A 626 7.53 -16.59 23.53
CA ARG A 626 6.66 -15.56 22.95
C ARG A 626 6.81 -14.19 23.61
N ASN A 627 7.30 -14.12 24.84
CA ASN A 627 7.49 -12.88 25.59
C ASN A 627 8.94 -12.34 25.51
N TRP A 628 9.80 -13.04 24.76
CA TRP A 628 11.26 -12.86 24.75
C TRP A 628 11.88 -12.81 23.36
N LEU A 629 11.25 -13.42 22.35
CA LEU A 629 11.83 -13.57 21.03
C LEU A 629 10.79 -13.50 19.91
N THR A 630 10.98 -12.52 19.03
CA THR A 630 10.34 -12.44 17.72
C THR A 630 11.39 -12.67 16.64
N ILE A 631 11.06 -13.50 15.65
CA ILE A 631 11.85 -13.68 14.44
C ILE A 631 11.07 -13.12 13.26
N TYR A 632 11.75 -12.58 12.28
CA TYR A 632 11.14 -12.02 11.08
C TYR A 632 12.12 -12.08 9.91
N SER A 633 11.60 -11.97 8.70
CA SER A 633 12.44 -11.85 7.51
C SER A 633 11.64 -11.22 6.38
N GLU A 634 12.36 -10.54 5.51
CA GLU A 634 11.91 -10.14 4.18
C GLU A 634 12.57 -11.02 3.12
N MET A 635 11.84 -11.29 2.04
CA MET A 635 12.31 -11.97 0.83
C MET A 635 11.94 -11.11 -0.37
N PHE A 636 12.95 -10.51 -0.99
CA PHE A 636 12.81 -9.54 -2.07
C PHE A 636 13.26 -10.14 -3.40
N ALA A 637 12.39 -10.05 -4.40
CA ALA A 637 12.60 -10.60 -5.73
C ALA A 637 12.56 -9.49 -6.79
N TYR A 638 13.48 -9.61 -7.76
CA TYR A 638 13.40 -8.89 -9.02
C TYR A 638 12.63 -9.68 -10.04
N ASP A 639 11.70 -9.00 -10.72
CA ASP A 639 10.72 -9.65 -11.60
C ASP A 639 9.86 -10.66 -10.80
N SER A 640 8.71 -11.06 -11.35
CA SER A 640 7.63 -11.59 -10.51
C SER A 640 7.95 -13.00 -9.95
N PRO A 641 7.87 -13.24 -8.63
CA PRO A 641 8.01 -14.59 -8.05
C PRO A 641 6.85 -15.53 -8.41
N ILE A 642 5.80 -14.99 -9.05
CA ILE A 642 4.59 -15.72 -9.47
C ILE A 642 4.73 -16.24 -10.92
N GLU A 643 5.78 -15.84 -11.65
CA GLU A 643 5.98 -16.22 -13.06
C GLU A 643 6.36 -17.70 -13.27
N GLY A 644 6.51 -18.52 -12.21
CA GLY A 644 6.79 -19.96 -12.33
C GLY A 644 8.15 -20.32 -12.94
N ALA A 645 8.86 -19.34 -13.52
CA ALA A 645 10.28 -19.39 -13.79
C ALA A 645 11.01 -19.21 -12.46
N VAL A 646 11.21 -20.33 -11.76
CA VAL A 646 12.07 -20.43 -10.57
C VAL A 646 13.52 -20.24 -11.02
N ASP A 647 13.87 -19.04 -11.47
CA ASP A 647 15.25 -18.61 -11.55
C ASP A 647 15.54 -17.95 -10.19
N SER A 648 16.28 -18.66 -9.36
CA SER A 648 16.40 -18.52 -7.90
C SER A 648 17.10 -17.21 -7.47
N ARG A 649 16.43 -16.06 -7.60
CA ARG A 649 17.03 -14.74 -7.30
C ARG A 649 16.29 -13.97 -6.21
N TYR A 650 16.59 -14.32 -4.96
CA TYR A 650 16.00 -13.68 -3.79
C TYR A 650 17.06 -13.02 -2.91
N ALA A 651 16.84 -11.75 -2.56
CA ALA A 651 17.54 -11.10 -1.45
C ALA A 651 16.75 -11.35 -0.18
N PHE A 652 17.44 -11.44 0.96
CA PHE A 652 16.77 -11.61 2.25
C PHE A 652 17.33 -10.65 3.29
N ASP A 653 16.47 -10.32 4.24
CA ASP A 653 16.80 -9.55 5.44
C ASP A 653 16.24 -10.24 6.71
N PRO A 654 16.80 -11.39 7.14
CA PRO A 654 16.39 -12.05 8.37
C PRO A 654 16.78 -11.25 9.63
N GLY A 655 15.89 -11.24 10.61
CA GLY A 655 16.09 -10.55 11.88
C GLY A 655 15.55 -11.28 13.09
N ILE A 656 16.14 -10.97 14.24
CA ILE A 656 15.63 -11.32 15.56
C ILE A 656 15.46 -10.07 16.41
N TYR A 657 14.43 -10.07 17.25
CA TYR A 657 14.20 -9.03 18.24
C TYR A 657 13.85 -9.65 19.59
N MET A 658 14.59 -9.24 20.62
CA MET A 658 14.37 -9.57 22.01
C MET A 658 13.99 -8.29 22.75
N PRO A 659 12.71 -8.07 23.12
CA PRO A 659 12.26 -6.83 23.75
C PRO A 659 12.81 -6.64 25.18
N ARG A 660 13.35 -7.71 25.77
CA ARG A 660 13.97 -7.77 27.09
C ARG A 660 14.97 -8.92 27.13
N LEU A 661 16.12 -8.74 27.79
CA LEU A 661 17.08 -9.81 28.03
C LEU A 661 16.85 -10.47 29.40
N PRO A 662 17.10 -11.79 29.55
CA PRO A 662 16.99 -12.47 30.84
C PRO A 662 17.84 -11.78 31.92
N GLY A 663 17.23 -11.42 33.05
CA GLY A 663 17.88 -10.67 34.13
C GLY A 663 18.10 -9.17 33.85
N LEU A 664 17.92 -8.69 32.61
CA LEU A 664 18.13 -7.30 32.20
C LEU A 664 16.90 -6.77 31.44
N ARG A 665 15.76 -6.64 32.15
CA ARG A 665 14.45 -6.31 31.55
C ARG A 665 14.41 -4.96 30.81
N LYS A 666 15.28 -4.01 31.15
CA LYS A 666 15.37 -2.69 30.49
C LYS A 666 16.25 -2.69 29.24
N LEU A 667 16.95 -3.78 28.95
CA LEU A 667 17.86 -3.92 27.81
C LEU A 667 17.19 -4.78 26.74
N ASP A 668 17.12 -4.26 25.51
CA ASP A 668 16.71 -5.04 24.35
C ASP A 668 17.90 -5.50 23.50
N LEU A 669 17.65 -6.41 22.57
CA LEU A 669 18.60 -6.82 21.55
C LEU A 669 17.89 -6.98 20.22
N ARG A 670 18.45 -6.38 19.17
CA ARG A 670 18.03 -6.58 17.78
C ARG A 670 19.25 -6.94 16.96
N ALA A 671 19.12 -7.97 16.12
CA ALA A 671 20.15 -8.34 15.15
C ALA A 671 19.49 -8.70 13.83
N GLU A 672 19.93 -8.04 12.76
CA GLU A 672 19.39 -8.16 11.42
C GLU A 672 20.55 -8.37 10.45
N GLY A 673 20.43 -9.37 9.58
CA GLY A 673 21.39 -9.67 8.53
C GLY A 673 20.72 -9.45 7.19
N VAL A 674 21.41 -8.82 6.25
CA VAL A 674 20.85 -8.47 4.94
C VAL A 674 21.82 -8.87 3.84
N TYR A 675 21.29 -9.43 2.75
CA TYR A 675 22.10 -9.72 1.58
C TYR A 675 21.36 -9.50 0.26
N THR A 676 22.06 -8.87 -0.67
CA THR A 676 21.74 -8.76 -2.09
C THR A 676 22.83 -9.40 -2.96
N ASN A 677 23.87 -9.98 -2.35
CA ASN A 677 24.88 -10.77 -3.03
C ASN A 677 24.40 -12.21 -3.25
N LEU A 678 24.10 -12.55 -4.50
CA LEU A 678 23.81 -13.92 -4.90
C LEU A 678 25.00 -14.49 -5.68
N PRO A 679 25.77 -15.43 -5.08
CA PRO A 679 26.92 -16.04 -5.73
C PRO A 679 26.51 -16.78 -7.02
N GLY A 680 27.31 -16.64 -8.08
CA GLY A 680 27.12 -17.40 -9.33
C GLY A 680 26.19 -16.78 -10.37
N LEU A 681 25.68 -15.56 -10.14
CA LEU A 681 24.95 -14.82 -11.18
C LEU A 681 25.91 -14.33 -12.28
N ALA A 682 25.53 -14.56 -13.54
CA ALA A 682 26.32 -14.12 -14.70
C ALA A 682 26.37 -12.58 -14.85
N ALA A 683 25.32 -11.88 -14.40
CA ALA A 683 25.26 -10.43 -14.33
C ALA A 683 25.44 -9.97 -12.88
N GLN A 684 26.39 -9.06 -12.68
CA GLN A 684 26.74 -8.49 -11.39
C GLN A 684 25.83 -7.31 -11.06
N GLY A 685 25.55 -7.09 -9.78
CA GLY A 685 24.76 -5.93 -9.35
C GLY A 685 23.29 -6.02 -9.73
N ASN A 686 22.73 -7.23 -9.89
CA ASN A 686 21.35 -7.43 -10.35
C ASN A 686 20.31 -6.77 -9.44
N PHE A 687 20.55 -6.69 -8.13
CA PHE A 687 19.62 -5.99 -7.26
C PHE A 687 19.71 -4.47 -7.46
N TYR A 688 18.58 -3.76 -7.36
CA TYR A 688 18.38 -2.33 -7.61
C TYR A 688 18.68 -1.82 -9.02
N GLU A 689 19.22 -2.64 -9.92
CA GLU A 689 19.42 -2.23 -11.31
C GLU A 689 18.12 -2.11 -12.10
N ASN A 690 18.18 -1.37 -13.21
CA ASN A 690 17.04 -1.25 -14.10
C ASN A 690 17.51 -0.98 -15.54
N ALA A 691 17.08 -1.84 -16.47
CA ALA A 691 17.49 -1.75 -17.86
C ALA A 691 16.94 -0.50 -18.54
N HIS A 692 15.70 -0.11 -18.23
CA HIS A 692 15.03 1.02 -18.86
C HIS A 692 15.25 2.34 -18.13
N TYR A 693 15.18 2.35 -16.80
CA TYR A 693 15.49 3.53 -16.02
C TYR A 693 16.93 3.41 -15.57
N ALA A 694 17.86 3.98 -16.34
CA ALA A 694 19.28 3.61 -16.28
C ALA A 694 19.95 3.85 -14.91
N GLN A 695 19.33 4.66 -14.06
CA GLN A 695 19.74 4.96 -12.69
C GLN A 695 19.22 3.97 -11.64
N GLY A 696 18.59 2.89 -12.09
CA GLY A 696 18.10 1.85 -11.21
C GLY A 696 16.89 2.27 -10.39
N TYR A 697 16.76 1.59 -9.26
CA TYR A 697 15.70 1.72 -8.27
C TYR A 697 16.02 2.84 -7.27
N THR A 698 16.19 4.06 -7.80
CA THR A 698 16.65 5.22 -7.03
C THR A 698 15.74 6.44 -7.17
N GLY A 699 15.72 7.28 -6.13
CA GLY A 699 15.14 8.61 -6.12
C GLY A 699 16.21 9.62 -5.74
N TYR A 700 16.49 10.60 -6.60
CA TYR A 700 17.62 11.53 -6.45
C TYR A 700 18.95 10.81 -6.12
N GLY A 701 19.17 9.65 -6.74
CA GLY A 701 20.42 8.88 -6.67
C GLY A 701 20.59 8.02 -5.43
N GLN A 702 19.63 8.06 -4.50
CA GLN A 702 19.60 7.17 -3.34
C GLN A 702 18.63 6.03 -3.62
N ILE A 703 19.02 4.81 -3.22
CA ILE A 703 18.18 3.62 -3.35
C ILE A 703 16.90 3.80 -2.51
N PHE A 704 15.74 3.47 -3.08
CA PHE A 704 14.48 3.48 -2.35
C PHE A 704 14.38 2.39 -1.27
N GLY A 705 15.01 1.23 -1.50
CA GLY A 705 15.09 0.12 -0.56
C GLY A 705 16.30 0.21 0.38
N SER A 706 17.11 -0.84 0.43
CA SER A 706 18.08 -1.03 1.51
C SER A 706 19.41 -0.30 1.34
N TRP A 707 19.95 0.21 2.45
CA TRP A 707 21.33 0.73 2.54
C TRP A 707 22.41 -0.30 2.23
N ILE A 708 22.08 -1.61 2.24
CA ILE A 708 23.03 -2.67 1.87
C ILE A 708 23.56 -2.48 0.44
N GLY A 709 22.75 -1.87 -0.44
CA GLY A 709 23.09 -1.60 -1.82
C GLY A 709 23.09 -2.85 -2.70
N ARG A 710 23.84 -2.79 -3.79
CA ARG A 710 23.89 -3.81 -4.85
C ARG A 710 25.02 -4.80 -4.58
N GLN A 711 24.77 -6.10 -4.82
CA GLN A 711 25.76 -7.17 -4.74
C GLN A 711 26.55 -7.18 -3.41
N ALA A 712 25.87 -7.00 -2.29
CA ALA A 712 26.50 -6.89 -0.98
C ALA A 712 25.86 -7.81 0.07
N SER A 713 26.61 -8.07 1.13
CA SER A 713 26.15 -8.82 2.30
C SER A 713 26.61 -8.13 3.57
N GLY A 714 25.78 -8.17 4.60
CA GLY A 714 26.05 -7.42 5.82
C GLY A 714 24.98 -7.61 6.87
N GLY A 715 24.98 -6.71 7.83
CA GLY A 715 24.00 -6.71 8.90
C GLY A 715 24.26 -5.64 9.93
N GLN A 716 23.32 -5.52 10.86
CA GLN A 716 23.37 -4.63 11.99
C GLN A 716 22.94 -5.37 13.25
N ALA A 717 23.65 -5.13 14.35
CA ALA A 717 23.20 -5.48 15.68
C ALA A 717 23.10 -4.22 16.53
N SER A 718 22.03 -4.08 17.29
CA SER A 718 21.86 -2.96 18.21
C SER A 718 21.24 -3.42 19.53
N SER A 719 21.60 -2.73 20.60
CA SER A 719 21.02 -2.94 21.92
C SER A 719 20.72 -1.60 22.56
N THR A 720 19.50 -1.45 23.06
CA THR A 720 18.98 -0.23 23.66
C THR A 720 18.68 -0.46 25.12
N TYR A 721 19.26 0.38 25.97
CA TYR A 721 18.87 0.49 27.36
C TYR A 721 17.78 1.56 27.51
N TRP A 722 16.63 1.13 28.03
CA TRP A 722 15.44 1.96 28.20
C TRP A 722 15.36 2.48 29.64
N PHE A 723 15.62 3.78 29.83
CA PHE A 723 15.40 4.43 31.12
C PHE A 723 13.91 4.76 31.32
N SER A 724 13.25 5.17 30.23
CA SER A 724 11.80 5.31 30.07
C SER A 724 11.45 5.11 28.59
N ALA A 725 10.18 5.28 28.20
CA ALA A 725 9.78 5.19 26.79
C ALA A 725 10.47 6.24 25.88
N ARG A 726 10.86 7.40 26.44
CA ARG A 726 11.48 8.52 25.71
C ARG A 726 12.94 8.80 26.10
N ASN A 727 13.44 8.16 27.16
CA ASN A 727 14.83 8.29 27.59
C ASN A 727 15.55 6.96 27.34
N LYS A 728 16.49 6.94 26.40
CA LYS A 728 17.14 5.71 25.95
C LYS A 728 18.58 5.96 25.51
N ALA A 729 19.40 4.92 25.63
CA ALA A 729 20.75 4.87 25.09
C ALA A 729 20.91 3.61 24.26
N THR A 730 21.43 3.73 23.04
CA THR A 730 21.58 2.64 22.08
C THR A 730 23.03 2.51 21.66
N VAL A 731 23.51 1.28 21.57
CA VAL A 731 24.78 0.94 20.91
C VAL A 731 24.47 0.10 19.69
N THR A 732 25.15 0.40 18.59
CA THR A 732 24.95 -0.25 17.29
C THR A 732 26.29 -0.61 16.67
N TYR A 733 26.33 -1.79 16.04
CA TYR A 733 27.40 -2.22 15.16
C TYR A 733 26.80 -2.56 13.79
N ARG A 734 27.40 -2.04 12.72
CA ARG A 734 27.01 -2.31 11.34
C ARG A 734 28.21 -2.81 10.55
N LYS A 735 27.97 -3.76 9.64
CA LYS A 735 28.97 -4.26 8.69
C LYS A 735 28.35 -4.49 7.32
N MET A 736 29.13 -4.21 6.28
CA MET A 736 28.80 -4.41 4.89
C MET A 736 30.04 -4.87 4.12
N VAL A 737 29.85 -5.82 3.22
CA VAL A 737 30.87 -6.29 2.28
C VAL A 737 30.25 -6.35 0.90
N ALA A 738 30.78 -5.56 -0.02
CA ALA A 738 30.44 -5.60 -1.44
C ALA A 738 31.32 -6.64 -2.15
N ASP A 739 30.71 -7.45 -3.01
CA ASP A 739 31.39 -8.50 -3.74
C ASP A 739 32.43 -7.92 -4.72
N LYS A 740 33.61 -8.56 -4.82
CA LYS A 740 34.71 -8.09 -5.68
C LYS A 740 34.35 -8.06 -7.16
N THR A 741 33.37 -8.87 -7.56
CA THR A 741 32.88 -8.89 -8.93
C THR A 741 32.21 -7.55 -9.28
N PHE A 742 31.52 -6.90 -8.35
CA PHE A 742 30.86 -5.63 -8.56
C PHE A 742 31.74 -4.45 -8.13
N LEU A 743 32.19 -3.63 -9.09
CA LEU A 743 32.98 -2.40 -8.85
C LEU A 743 34.23 -2.60 -7.96
N GLN A 744 34.93 -3.73 -8.15
CA GLN A 744 36.11 -4.14 -7.36
C GLN A 744 35.80 -4.48 -5.88
N GLY A 745 34.53 -4.50 -5.49
CA GLY A 745 34.05 -4.76 -4.15
C GLY A 745 34.47 -3.70 -3.14
N GLY A 746 34.35 -4.05 -1.86
CA GLY A 746 34.71 -3.17 -0.77
C GLY A 746 34.04 -3.57 0.53
N ASN A 747 34.25 -2.78 1.56
CA ASN A 747 33.60 -2.98 2.85
C ASN A 747 33.43 -1.67 3.61
N LEU A 748 32.43 -1.67 4.48
CA LEU A 748 32.17 -0.66 5.48
C LEU A 748 31.86 -1.37 6.80
N GLN A 749 32.35 -0.81 7.90
CA GLN A 749 31.94 -1.19 9.24
C GLN A 749 31.94 0.03 10.14
N ASP A 750 30.98 0.11 11.05
CA ASP A 750 30.94 1.17 12.03
C ASP A 750 30.44 0.70 13.39
N PHE A 751 30.88 1.43 14.40
CA PHE A 751 30.38 1.35 15.76
C PHE A 751 29.77 2.71 16.10
N SER A 752 28.53 2.71 16.57
CA SER A 752 27.85 3.93 16.97
C SER A 752 27.17 3.80 18.33
N GLY A 753 27.10 4.94 19.01
CA GLY A 753 26.35 5.11 20.25
C GLY A 753 25.43 6.32 20.12
N SER A 754 24.19 6.19 20.58
CA SER A 754 23.22 7.29 20.59
C SER A 754 22.49 7.38 21.92
N VAL A 755 22.08 8.59 22.28
CA VAL A 755 21.27 8.88 23.46
C VAL A 755 20.15 9.83 23.06
N THR A 756 18.94 9.55 23.52
CA THR A 756 17.80 10.46 23.46
C THR A 756 17.31 10.72 24.88
N TRP A 757 17.11 11.99 25.23
CA TRP A 757 16.75 12.38 26.59
C TRP A 757 15.78 13.55 26.62
N MET A 758 14.68 13.38 27.36
CA MET A 758 13.76 14.45 27.72
C MET A 758 14.37 15.27 28.86
N VAL A 759 15.08 16.36 28.54
CA VAL A 759 15.67 17.26 29.55
C VAL A 759 14.61 18.10 30.27
N ARG A 760 13.47 18.30 29.61
CA ARG A 760 12.22 18.83 30.17
C ARG A 760 11.05 18.08 29.51
N PRO A 761 9.82 18.14 30.04
CA PRO A 761 8.67 17.41 29.46
C PRO A 761 8.37 17.68 27.97
N ARG A 762 8.94 18.74 27.40
CA ARG A 762 8.70 19.19 26.02
C ARG A 762 9.99 19.55 25.26
N ILE A 763 11.15 19.22 25.82
CA ILE A 763 12.44 19.47 25.19
C ILE A 763 13.21 18.16 25.23
N GLU A 764 13.41 17.61 24.05
CA GLU A 764 14.22 16.44 23.79
C GLU A 764 15.59 16.88 23.27
N VAL A 765 16.64 16.28 23.82
CA VAL A 765 18.00 16.39 23.29
C VAL A 765 18.43 15.01 22.83
N SER A 766 19.04 14.94 21.66
CA SER A 766 19.65 13.73 21.13
C SER A 766 21.11 13.94 20.80
N ALA A 767 21.92 12.91 21.02
CA ALA A 767 23.32 12.88 20.66
C ALA A 767 23.64 11.54 20.00
N MET A 768 24.51 11.55 18.99
CA MET A 768 25.04 10.35 18.35
C MET A 768 26.52 10.52 18.04
N SER A 769 27.29 9.46 18.23
CA SER A 769 28.67 9.35 17.76
C SER A 769 28.83 8.04 17.00
N GLN A 770 29.47 8.09 15.85
CA GLN A 770 29.76 6.94 14.98
C GLN A 770 31.23 6.99 14.58
N TYR A 771 31.93 5.87 14.73
CA TYR A 771 33.26 5.65 14.17
C TYR A 771 33.15 4.64 13.04
N GLU A 772 33.41 5.10 11.82
CA GLU A 772 33.29 4.32 10.60
C GLU A 772 34.66 4.01 10.01
N ILE A 773 34.79 2.80 9.48
CA ILE A 773 35.93 2.33 8.72
C ILE A 773 35.41 1.79 7.41
N TRP A 774 35.98 2.23 6.30
CA TRP A 774 35.63 1.69 4.99
C TRP A 774 36.87 1.49 4.11
N ASN A 775 36.75 0.57 3.16
CA ASN A 775 37.77 0.30 2.16
C ASN A 775 37.09 -0.12 0.85
N PHE A 776 37.05 0.82 -0.11
CA PHE A 776 36.60 0.60 -1.47
C PHE A 776 37.78 0.90 -2.40
N PRO A 777 38.46 -0.12 -2.95
CA PRO A 777 39.69 0.06 -3.74
C PRO A 777 39.55 1.01 -4.92
N LEU A 778 38.35 1.07 -5.51
CA LEU A 778 38.02 1.98 -6.60
C LEU A 778 38.02 3.45 -6.16
N LEU A 779 37.62 3.73 -4.92
CA LEU A 779 37.50 5.09 -4.38
C LEU A 779 38.80 5.61 -3.78
N ALA A 780 39.54 4.76 -3.04
CA ALA A 780 40.75 5.18 -2.37
C ALA A 780 41.76 4.04 -2.15
N THR A 781 43.04 4.40 -2.07
CA THR A 781 44.10 3.46 -1.67
C THR A 781 44.07 3.21 -0.17
N GLY A 782 43.94 1.93 0.19
CA GLY A 782 43.94 1.48 1.58
C GLY A 782 42.68 1.86 2.35
N ARG A 783 42.69 1.52 3.63
CA ARG A 783 41.58 1.76 4.56
C ARG A 783 41.43 3.26 4.85
N LYS A 784 40.19 3.74 4.86
CA LYS A 784 39.79 5.07 5.32
C LYS A 784 38.91 4.95 6.56
N SER A 785 38.74 6.06 7.26
CA SER A 785 37.83 6.16 8.40
C SER A 785 37.28 7.56 8.51
N ASP A 786 36.10 7.66 9.10
CA ASP A 786 35.53 8.93 9.53
C ASP A 786 34.90 8.80 10.93
N ILE A 787 34.75 9.95 11.56
CA ILE A 787 34.02 10.11 12.82
C ILE A 787 32.85 11.05 12.53
N THR A 788 31.65 10.57 12.79
CA THR A 788 30.42 11.36 12.69
C THR A 788 29.87 11.64 14.08
N VAL A 789 29.63 12.91 14.39
CA VAL A 789 28.99 13.35 15.64
C VAL A 789 27.76 14.17 15.29
N SER A 790 26.62 13.84 15.89
CA SER A 790 25.38 14.59 15.74
C SER A 790 24.83 15.04 17.08
N LEU A 791 24.35 16.29 17.13
CA LEU A 791 23.67 16.88 18.28
C LEU A 791 22.33 17.45 17.81
N GLY A 792 21.25 16.98 18.40
CA GLY A 792 19.88 17.35 18.08
C GLY A 792 19.14 17.97 19.26
N ILE A 793 18.27 18.92 18.96
CA ILE A 793 17.27 19.43 19.89
C ILE A 793 15.90 19.43 19.21
N ARG A 794 14.89 18.94 19.91
CA ARG A 794 13.49 18.95 19.47
C ARG A 794 12.62 19.52 20.59
N VAL A 795 11.81 20.50 20.24
CA VAL A 795 10.86 21.15 21.14
C VAL A 795 9.46 20.79 20.68
N PHE A 796 8.58 20.47 21.63
CA PHE A 796 7.17 20.16 21.41
C PHE A 796 6.30 21.31 21.95
N PRO A 797 5.94 22.30 21.10
CA PRO A 797 5.26 23.51 21.54
C PRO A 797 3.87 23.26 22.14
N LYS A 798 3.33 24.28 22.79
CA LYS A 798 1.97 24.30 23.35
C LYS A 798 0.98 25.00 22.40
N ALA A 799 1.36 25.16 21.14
CA ALA A 799 0.61 25.90 20.14
C ALA A 799 -0.43 24.98 19.50
N HIS A 800 -1.61 24.91 20.12
CA HIS A 800 -2.78 24.18 19.63
C HIS A 800 -3.98 25.13 19.50
N LEU A 801 -4.80 24.93 18.47
CA LEU A 801 -6.06 25.63 18.22
C LEU A 801 -7.16 24.58 18.03
N GLY A 802 -8.25 24.64 18.80
CA GLY A 802 -9.36 23.66 18.76
C GLY A 802 -9.95 23.39 20.14
N ALA A 803 -11.19 22.89 20.20
CA ALA A 803 -11.84 22.49 21.45
C ALA A 803 -11.46 21.04 21.79
N ASN A 804 -10.97 20.81 23.02
CA ASN A 804 -10.80 19.47 23.60
C ASN A 804 -12.15 18.78 23.79
#